data_AF-B0DE14-F1
#
_entry.id   AF-B0DE14-F1
#
_cell.length_a   1.000
_cell.length_b   1.000
_cell.length_c   1.000
_cell.angle_alpha   90.00
_cell.angle_beta   90.00
_cell.angle_gamma   90.00
#
_symmetry.space_group_name_H-M   'P 1'
#
loop_
_entity.id
_entity.type
_entity.pdbx_description
1 polymer ?
#
loop_
_entity_poly.entity_id
_entity_poly.type
_entity_poly.pdbx_seq_one_letter_code
_entity_poly.pdbx_strand_id
1 'polypeptide(L)'
;MLTHLQPEHEDFIYRFLKDSHSAWLEQHHLLWRYEFAASATVHSLITQVANDMRNSPSAYQFASVPSRNISIVAHEALPLQLYGLVARGVPRPRDQLVRIVCMPTDPYFTLEMVAADRRRYAAPVCIEGDRFAIHLGVTLPRTSALINHRRHKCLGLRLHSYLPTDSHKDDGSDDGIVTSGGETDGYDTDEFESEPAPISNSSVHGLSVNPPARTTRNTTSSALGEGQNSQSFVMPWSFLPPKIWDSHSWTPPPSQNLYSIDRLATQVFQTATSGISVPRFVVEGNDVAGLCQHLDAFLTQAIKENDFTTILSPNRTFQINDHNGDMTSLGIGIEREVIHTLFSSFIDKSWLTPHADNHATLAVIYPESSWALIPEQRLVGCAKLGALTALMLIQGHCPSPLDPLILQYFVHDKNFHSLTPTFVGKWHPNLRTAIFDWVEAGHSGNISHFHSHFASYLDLEVCSIGPRTEASHGAFIPQILYQTVFGPHPPFHPEWKAFYKGFKLSCRNGFSFLSVPKSFNGGSETFFSLLWTSQVKSYECIRACIPNIATSQAIQTALYNADEDRLSFADCIVRFLKGTGLPCPDRFQDIKGRFGNRFDFSQVDSPAFRPRMFLWAATGAPFIDPNDGEIEIAVVEANHPMYAENAVQGQLMASQGRISFQTCSKSVRFPACRILGLAGENNHTPFHDRFDYWILTEILEAIGGHSIL
;
A
#
# COMPACT_ATOMS: atom_id res chain seq x y z
N MET A 1 -0.21 29.94 -14.95
CA MET A 1 0.22 28.53 -14.77
C MET A 1 -1.04 27.66 -14.81
N LEU A 2 -0.98 26.41 -15.29
CA LEU A 2 -2.13 25.50 -15.39
C LEU A 2 -1.72 24.07 -15.06
N THR A 3 -2.42 23.47 -14.12
CA THR A 3 -2.27 22.08 -13.66
C THR A 3 -3.60 21.33 -13.81
N HIS A 4 -3.53 20.02 -14.05
CA HIS A 4 -4.67 19.15 -14.37
C HIS A 4 -5.09 18.36 -13.13
N LEU A 5 -6.34 18.53 -12.65
CA LEU A 5 -6.78 17.96 -11.37
C LEU A 5 -7.40 16.56 -11.45
N GLN A 6 -6.99 15.69 -10.52
CA GLN A 6 -7.91 15.03 -9.58
C GLN A 6 -7.87 15.80 -8.23
N PRO A 7 -8.92 15.80 -7.40
CA PRO A 7 -9.06 16.70 -6.24
C PRO A 7 -8.10 16.47 -5.05
N GLU A 8 -7.16 15.53 -5.13
CA GLU A 8 -6.33 15.09 -3.99
C GLU A 8 -4.83 15.36 -4.16
N HIS A 9 -4.41 16.04 -5.22
CA HIS A 9 -2.98 16.31 -5.45
C HIS A 9 -2.62 17.76 -5.08
N GLU A 10 -1.76 17.89 -4.07
CA GLU A 10 -1.07 19.12 -3.73
C GLU A 10 -0.17 19.52 -4.91
N ASP A 11 -0.35 20.73 -5.45
CA ASP A 11 0.38 21.19 -6.64
C ASP A 11 1.71 21.83 -6.21
N PHE A 12 2.77 21.66 -7.01
CA PHE A 12 4.14 22.03 -6.62
C PHE A 12 4.70 23.23 -7.39
N ILE A 13 5.41 24.09 -6.67
CA ILE A 13 6.25 25.16 -7.20
C ILE A 13 7.71 24.72 -7.09
N TYR A 14 8.44 24.96 -8.17
CA TYR A 14 9.85 24.65 -8.35
C TYR A 14 10.75 25.75 -7.75
N ARG A 15 11.96 25.38 -7.33
CA ARG A 15 12.98 26.25 -6.75
C ARG A 15 14.18 26.48 -7.67
N PHE A 16 14.70 25.46 -8.35
CA PHE A 16 15.94 25.57 -9.13
C PHE A 16 15.75 25.44 -10.64
N LEU A 17 14.69 24.79 -11.11
CA LEU A 17 14.38 24.64 -12.54
C LEU A 17 13.45 25.71 -13.10
N LYS A 18 13.54 26.93 -12.56
CA LYS A 18 12.59 28.01 -12.83
C LYS A 18 12.54 28.44 -14.28
N ASP A 19 13.69 28.68 -14.90
CA ASP A 19 13.73 29.20 -16.27
C ASP A 19 13.26 28.14 -17.27
N SER A 20 13.64 26.87 -17.06
CA SER A 20 13.17 25.74 -17.87
C SER A 20 11.66 25.54 -17.74
N HIS A 21 11.12 25.63 -16.52
CA HIS A 21 9.69 25.54 -16.30
C HIS A 21 8.95 26.69 -16.98
N SER A 22 9.41 27.94 -16.79
CA SER A 22 8.82 29.11 -17.44
C SER A 22 8.87 29.02 -18.97
N ALA A 23 10.00 28.61 -19.55
CA ALA A 23 10.14 28.41 -20.99
C ALA A 23 9.18 27.33 -21.52
N TRP A 24 9.02 26.22 -20.78
CA TRP A 24 8.07 25.17 -21.15
C TRP A 24 6.63 25.69 -21.13
N LEU A 25 6.24 26.44 -20.09
CA LEU A 25 4.91 27.05 -20.03
C LEU A 25 4.68 28.04 -21.17
N GLU A 26 5.67 28.86 -21.51
CA GLU A 26 5.59 29.80 -22.63
C GLU A 26 5.39 29.06 -23.96
N GLN A 27 6.16 28.02 -24.21
CA GLN A 27 6.06 27.19 -25.41
C GLN A 27 4.65 26.58 -25.57
N HIS A 28 3.98 26.29 -24.45
CA HIS A 28 2.64 25.72 -24.43
C HIS A 28 1.53 26.77 -24.22
N HIS A 29 1.86 28.07 -24.25
CA HIS A 29 0.90 29.17 -24.03
C HIS A 29 0.17 29.12 -22.68
N LEU A 30 0.89 28.73 -21.63
CA LEU A 30 0.44 28.60 -20.24
C LEU A 30 1.05 29.65 -19.30
N LEU A 31 2.03 30.42 -19.78
CA LEU A 31 2.59 31.60 -19.12
C LEU A 31 2.19 32.85 -19.90
N TRP A 32 1.54 33.77 -19.21
CA TRP A 32 1.04 35.02 -19.77
C TRP A 32 1.56 36.19 -18.96
N ARG A 33 1.81 37.30 -19.62
CA ARG A 33 2.33 38.53 -19.04
C ARG A 33 1.32 39.64 -19.26
N TYR A 34 0.90 40.28 -18.18
CA TYR A 34 -0.08 41.34 -18.22
C TYR A 34 0.37 42.53 -17.38
N GLU A 35 -0.16 43.71 -17.74
CA GLU A 35 -0.19 44.88 -16.88
C GLU A 35 -1.65 45.09 -16.47
N PHE A 36 -1.92 44.94 -15.17
CA PHE A 36 -3.24 45.19 -14.60
C PHE A 36 -3.18 46.35 -13.62
N ALA A 37 -4.26 47.14 -13.56
CA ALA A 37 -4.47 48.04 -12.43
C ALA A 37 -4.59 47.22 -11.14
N ALA A 38 -4.03 47.70 -10.03
CA ALA A 38 -4.11 47.01 -8.74
C ALA A 38 -5.57 46.80 -8.27
N SER A 39 -6.49 47.69 -8.69
CA SER A 39 -7.92 47.61 -8.45
C SER A 39 -8.66 46.57 -9.31
N ALA A 40 -8.00 45.94 -10.29
CA ALA A 40 -8.61 44.88 -11.08
C ALA A 40 -8.94 43.67 -10.20
N THR A 41 -10.04 42.98 -10.51
CA THR A 41 -10.46 41.80 -9.75
C THR A 41 -9.76 40.54 -10.25
N VAL A 42 -9.54 39.56 -9.37
CA VAL A 42 -9.05 38.22 -9.72
C VAL A 42 -9.99 37.57 -10.73
N HIS A 43 -11.29 37.82 -10.64
CA HIS A 43 -12.27 37.39 -11.64
C HIS A 43 -11.94 37.93 -13.04
N SER A 44 -11.62 39.22 -13.17
CA SER A 44 -11.27 39.83 -14.47
C SER A 44 -9.97 39.24 -15.02
N LEU A 45 -8.96 39.02 -14.17
CA LEU A 45 -7.72 38.33 -14.52
C LEU A 45 -7.99 36.92 -15.05
N ILE A 46 -8.72 36.09 -14.30
CA ILE A 46 -9.03 34.70 -14.69
C ILE A 46 -9.79 34.65 -16.02
N THR A 47 -10.76 35.56 -16.19
CA THR A 47 -11.55 35.63 -17.42
C THR A 47 -10.67 35.95 -18.63
N GLN A 48 -9.75 36.92 -18.46
CA GLN A 48 -8.81 37.30 -19.52
C GLN A 48 -7.84 36.14 -19.85
N VAL A 49 -7.21 35.53 -18.83
CA VAL A 49 -6.30 34.39 -19.03
C VAL A 49 -7.01 33.23 -19.74
N ALA A 50 -8.22 32.88 -19.30
CA ALA A 50 -8.97 31.78 -19.92
C ALA A 50 -9.35 32.08 -21.37
N ASN A 51 -9.64 33.34 -21.71
CA ASN A 51 -9.90 33.73 -23.09
C ASN A 51 -8.63 33.67 -23.94
N ASP A 52 -7.51 34.16 -23.43
CA ASP A 52 -6.23 34.13 -24.15
C ASP A 52 -5.75 32.68 -24.38
N MET A 53 -5.97 31.80 -23.41
CA MET A 53 -5.74 30.37 -23.60
C MET A 53 -6.62 29.74 -24.68
N ARG A 54 -7.92 30.05 -24.72
CA ARG A 54 -8.83 29.57 -25.79
C ARG A 54 -8.39 30.06 -27.16
N ASN A 55 -7.86 31.28 -27.22
CA ASN A 55 -7.42 31.93 -28.46
C ASN A 55 -5.96 31.63 -28.82
N SER A 56 -5.21 30.97 -27.94
CA SER A 56 -3.84 30.57 -28.20
C SER A 56 -3.75 29.54 -29.33
N PRO A 57 -2.57 29.34 -29.95
CA PRO A 57 -2.35 28.27 -30.93
C PRO A 57 -2.72 26.87 -30.41
N SER A 58 -2.68 26.65 -29.09
CA SER A 58 -3.09 25.40 -28.45
C SER A 58 -4.59 25.26 -28.21
N ALA A 59 -5.39 26.31 -28.49
CA ALA A 59 -6.85 26.33 -28.46
C ALA A 59 -7.46 25.58 -27.25
N TYR A 60 -7.07 25.98 -26.03
CA TYR A 60 -7.47 25.27 -24.81
C TYR A 60 -8.99 25.27 -24.64
N GLN A 61 -9.53 24.09 -24.33
CA GLN A 61 -10.94 23.88 -24.04
C GLN A 61 -11.11 23.50 -22.57
N PHE A 62 -12.01 24.21 -21.89
CA PHE A 62 -12.36 23.95 -20.51
C PHE A 62 -13.71 23.24 -20.42
N ALA A 63 -13.84 22.33 -19.46
CA ALA A 63 -15.13 21.74 -19.17
C ALA A 63 -16.08 22.79 -18.60
N SER A 64 -17.28 22.88 -19.14
CA SER A 64 -18.37 23.62 -18.49
C SER A 64 -18.85 22.85 -17.28
N VAL A 65 -19.13 23.56 -16.18
CA VAL A 65 -19.82 22.96 -15.04
C VAL A 65 -21.22 22.55 -15.54
N PRO A 66 -21.63 21.28 -15.40
CA PRO A 66 -22.94 20.85 -15.87
C PRO A 66 -24.02 21.66 -15.17
N SER A 67 -24.84 22.37 -15.93
CA SER A 67 -25.98 23.16 -15.46
C SER A 67 -27.11 22.25 -14.95
N ARG A 68 -26.85 21.45 -13.92
CA ARG A 68 -27.87 20.67 -13.22
C ARG A 68 -28.65 21.59 -12.28
N ASN A 69 -29.58 22.40 -12.80
CA ASN A 69 -30.60 23.19 -12.07
C ASN A 69 -30.16 24.00 -10.83
N ILE A 70 -28.87 24.16 -10.56
CA ILE A 70 -28.32 24.95 -9.46
C ILE A 70 -27.77 26.23 -10.07
N SER A 71 -28.24 27.38 -9.56
CA SER A 71 -27.71 28.70 -9.93
C SER A 71 -26.33 28.87 -9.28
N ILE A 72 -25.28 28.43 -9.98
CA ILE A 72 -23.89 28.67 -9.55
C ILE A 72 -23.58 30.16 -9.71
N VAL A 73 -22.97 30.77 -8.69
CA VAL A 73 -22.58 32.18 -8.76
C VAL A 73 -21.46 32.34 -9.79
N ALA A 74 -21.52 33.38 -10.63
CA ALA A 74 -20.66 33.51 -11.81
C ALA A 74 -19.15 33.39 -11.51
N HIS A 75 -18.69 33.84 -10.33
CA HIS A 75 -17.28 33.75 -9.93
C HIS A 75 -16.84 32.33 -9.51
N GLU A 76 -17.77 31.46 -9.13
CA GLU A 76 -17.51 30.05 -8.82
C GLU A 76 -17.52 29.17 -10.08
N ALA A 77 -18.15 29.66 -11.16
CA ALA A 77 -18.25 28.98 -12.45
C ALA A 77 -17.06 29.28 -13.39
N LEU A 78 -16.00 29.91 -12.89
CA LEU A 78 -14.82 30.23 -13.68
C LEU A 78 -14.08 28.95 -14.13
N PRO A 79 -13.51 28.93 -15.34
CA PRO A 79 -12.78 27.77 -15.86
C PRO A 79 -11.44 27.53 -15.14
N LEU A 80 -10.92 28.56 -14.46
CA LEU A 80 -9.72 28.52 -13.66
C LEU A 80 -10.01 28.99 -12.24
N GLN A 81 -9.18 28.57 -11.30
CA GLN A 81 -9.21 28.97 -9.90
C GLN A 81 -7.87 29.57 -9.49
N LEU A 82 -7.89 30.48 -8.51
CA LEU A 82 -6.69 31.04 -7.91
C LEU A 82 -6.04 30.04 -6.95
N TYR A 83 -4.73 29.91 -7.03
CA TYR A 83 -3.95 29.05 -6.14
C TYR A 83 -3.14 29.91 -5.17
N GLY A 84 -3.06 29.46 -3.92
CA GLY A 84 -2.26 30.07 -2.87
C GLY A 84 -1.21 29.11 -2.33
N LEU A 85 -0.12 29.67 -1.82
CA LEU A 85 0.99 28.99 -1.17
C LEU A 85 0.55 28.34 0.15
N VAL A 86 1.00 27.11 0.36
CA VAL A 86 0.99 26.42 1.64
C VAL A 86 2.29 26.78 2.39
N ALA A 87 2.22 26.88 3.72
CA ALA A 87 3.37 27.18 4.58
C ALA A 87 4.19 28.43 4.14
N ARG A 88 3.52 29.46 3.59
CA ARG A 88 4.14 30.71 3.11
C ARG A 88 5.21 30.52 2.03
N GLY A 89 5.10 29.43 1.26
CA GLY A 89 6.07 29.11 0.23
C GLY A 89 7.38 28.51 0.77
N VAL A 90 7.41 28.08 2.04
CA VAL A 90 8.56 27.38 2.61
C VAL A 90 8.65 25.97 2.00
N PRO A 91 9.79 25.58 1.42
CA PRO A 91 9.99 24.23 0.91
C PRO A 91 9.80 23.17 2.00
N ARG A 92 9.06 22.11 1.71
CA ARG A 92 8.88 21.00 2.64
C ARG A 92 10.22 20.26 2.83
N PRO A 93 10.68 19.97 4.06
CA PRO A 93 12.01 19.41 4.28
C PRO A 93 12.30 18.08 3.57
N ARG A 94 11.28 17.22 3.44
CA ARG A 94 11.39 15.87 2.87
C ARG A 94 11.70 15.88 1.37
N ASP A 95 11.06 16.75 0.61
CA ASP A 95 11.10 16.75 -0.87
C ASP A 95 11.61 18.09 -1.45
N GLN A 96 11.84 19.10 -0.60
CA GLN A 96 12.22 20.46 -0.97
C GLN A 96 11.22 21.15 -1.90
N LEU A 97 9.97 20.69 -1.95
CA LEU A 97 8.94 21.25 -2.82
C LEU A 97 8.12 22.33 -2.10
N VAL A 98 7.78 23.38 -2.83
CA VAL A 98 6.83 24.41 -2.38
C VAL A 98 5.43 24.00 -2.81
N ARG A 99 4.45 24.00 -1.91
CA ARG A 99 3.10 23.51 -2.21
C ARG A 99 2.12 24.66 -2.42
N ILE A 100 1.19 24.46 -3.34
CA ILE A 100 0.05 25.35 -3.60
C ILE A 100 -1.26 24.58 -3.53
N VAL A 101 -2.31 25.29 -3.11
CA VAL A 101 -3.67 24.75 -2.99
C VAL A 101 -4.66 25.74 -3.60
N CYS A 102 -5.75 25.22 -4.16
CA CYS A 102 -6.85 26.02 -4.65
C CYS A 102 -7.45 26.85 -3.49
N MET A 103 -7.66 28.14 -3.73
CA MET A 103 -8.22 29.07 -2.76
C MET A 103 -9.58 29.59 -3.23
N PRO A 104 -10.57 29.73 -2.33
CA PRO A 104 -11.84 30.36 -2.67
C PRO A 104 -11.60 31.83 -3.02
N THR A 105 -12.16 32.28 -4.16
CA THR A 105 -12.05 33.66 -4.63
C THR A 105 -13.38 34.37 -4.52
N ASP A 106 -13.40 35.48 -3.78
CA ASP A 106 -14.54 36.40 -3.74
C ASP A 106 -14.60 37.26 -5.03
N PRO A 107 -15.79 37.60 -5.57
CA PRO A 107 -15.92 38.39 -6.80
C PRO A 107 -15.31 39.80 -6.71
N TYR A 108 -15.16 40.34 -5.50
CA TYR A 108 -14.54 41.64 -5.22
C TYR A 108 -13.07 41.51 -4.82
N PHE A 109 -12.50 40.30 -4.82
CA PHE A 109 -11.09 40.09 -4.48
C PHE A 109 -10.20 40.71 -5.56
N THR A 110 -9.48 41.78 -5.21
CA THR A 110 -8.63 42.54 -6.14
C THR A 110 -7.19 42.06 -6.16
N LEU A 111 -6.44 42.41 -7.21
CA LEU A 111 -5.01 42.12 -7.29
C LEU A 111 -4.20 42.84 -6.20
N GLU A 112 -4.66 44.00 -5.74
CA GLU A 112 -4.12 44.68 -4.56
C GLU A 112 -4.26 43.81 -3.30
N MET A 113 -5.42 43.17 -3.10
CA MET A 113 -5.63 42.26 -1.97
C MET A 113 -4.78 40.99 -2.09
N VAL A 114 -4.58 40.46 -3.30
CA VAL A 114 -3.65 39.35 -3.56
C VAL A 114 -2.22 39.76 -3.19
N ALA A 115 -1.76 40.93 -3.65
CA ALA A 115 -0.43 41.45 -3.36
C ALA A 115 -0.22 41.79 -1.86
N ALA A 116 -1.29 42.20 -1.16
CA ALA A 116 -1.26 42.48 0.27
C ALA A 116 -1.12 41.20 1.12
N ASP A 117 -1.67 40.07 0.66
CA ASP A 117 -1.58 38.78 1.36
C ASP A 117 -0.25 38.06 1.07
N ARG A 118 0.79 38.50 1.79
CA ARG A 118 2.13 37.91 1.75
C ARG A 118 2.22 36.48 2.24
N ARG A 119 1.20 35.96 2.94
CA ARG A 119 1.23 34.60 3.47
C ARG A 119 0.79 33.59 2.42
N ARG A 120 -0.21 33.95 1.61
CA ARG A 120 -0.80 33.02 0.63
C ARG A 120 -0.42 33.31 -0.80
N TYR A 121 -0.17 34.56 -1.19
CA TYR A 121 0.04 34.86 -2.61
C TYR A 121 1.30 35.69 -2.87
N ALA A 122 1.72 36.55 -1.94
CA ALA A 122 2.84 37.47 -2.13
C ALA A 122 4.09 37.14 -1.29
N ALA A 123 4.42 35.85 -1.17
CA ALA A 123 5.70 35.45 -0.60
C ALA A 123 6.85 35.72 -1.61
N PRO A 124 8.13 35.79 -1.17
CA PRO A 124 9.26 36.08 -2.06
C PRO A 124 9.37 35.18 -3.29
N VAL A 125 8.92 33.91 -3.18
CA VAL A 125 8.93 32.95 -4.31
C VAL A 125 7.99 33.37 -5.46
N CYS A 126 6.97 34.18 -5.18
CA CYS A 126 6.03 34.70 -6.17
C CYS A 126 6.48 36.03 -6.78
N ILE A 127 7.68 36.53 -6.45
CA ILE A 127 8.24 37.73 -7.05
C ILE A 127 9.31 37.32 -8.07
N GLU A 128 9.10 37.70 -9.33
CA GLU A 128 9.97 37.35 -10.44
C GLU A 128 10.56 38.62 -11.06
N GLY A 129 11.71 39.05 -10.55
CA GLY A 129 12.29 40.33 -10.95
C GLY A 129 11.39 41.49 -10.55
N ASP A 130 10.86 42.20 -11.54
CA ASP A 130 9.91 43.31 -11.39
C ASP A 130 8.44 42.87 -11.49
N ARG A 131 8.17 41.56 -11.53
CA ARG A 131 6.83 41.00 -11.76
C ARG A 131 6.32 40.22 -10.57
N PHE A 132 5.00 40.20 -10.44
CA PHE A 132 4.30 39.39 -9.46
C PHE A 132 3.65 38.18 -10.15
N ALA A 133 4.06 36.98 -9.76
CA ALA A 133 3.55 35.73 -10.29
C ALA A 133 2.26 35.31 -9.59
N ILE A 134 1.21 35.06 -10.37
CA ILE A 134 -0.08 34.56 -9.90
C ILE A 134 -0.30 33.17 -10.49
N HIS A 135 -0.57 32.21 -9.61
CA HIS A 135 -0.81 30.82 -9.98
C HIS A 135 -2.31 30.57 -10.13
N LEU A 136 -2.67 29.94 -11.25
CA LEU A 136 -4.04 29.53 -11.55
C LEU A 136 -4.05 28.02 -11.80
N GLY A 137 -5.17 27.36 -11.62
CA GLY A 137 -5.35 25.94 -11.94
C GLY A 137 -6.75 25.69 -12.50
N VAL A 138 -6.95 24.56 -13.18
CA VAL A 138 -8.24 24.27 -13.83
C VAL A 138 -9.24 23.76 -12.79
N THR A 139 -10.47 24.29 -12.80
CA THR A 139 -11.55 23.90 -11.87
C THR A 139 -12.00 22.45 -12.02
N LEU A 140 -11.95 21.87 -13.22
CA LEU A 140 -12.46 20.52 -13.52
C LEU A 140 -11.43 19.65 -14.25
N PRO A 141 -11.40 18.31 -14.03
CA PRO A 141 -10.40 17.36 -14.56
C PRO A 141 -10.30 17.18 -16.09
N ARG A 142 -10.85 18.09 -16.90
CA ARG A 142 -11.07 17.88 -18.33
C ARG A 142 -10.69 19.10 -19.16
N THR A 143 -9.50 19.63 -18.93
CA THR A 143 -8.89 20.54 -19.91
C THR A 143 -8.30 19.72 -21.04
N SER A 144 -8.57 20.14 -22.26
CA SER A 144 -7.92 19.59 -23.45
C SER A 144 -7.34 20.71 -24.29
N ALA A 145 -6.16 20.50 -24.85
CA ALA A 145 -5.56 21.42 -25.81
C ALA A 145 -5.45 20.75 -27.19
N LEU A 146 -5.42 21.53 -28.25
CA LEU A 146 -5.16 21.10 -29.60
C LEU A 146 -3.71 21.46 -29.95
N ILE A 147 -2.81 20.47 -29.97
CA ILE A 147 -1.41 20.67 -30.34
C ILE A 147 -1.13 19.84 -31.58
N ASN A 148 -0.64 20.50 -32.64
CA ASN A 148 -0.44 19.90 -33.97
C ASN A 148 -1.72 19.21 -34.48
N HIS A 149 -2.87 19.89 -34.33
CA HIS A 149 -4.21 19.40 -34.69
C HIS A 149 -4.69 18.13 -33.96
N ARG A 150 -3.93 17.61 -32.99
CA ARG A 150 -4.34 16.49 -32.13
C ARG A 150 -4.82 17.01 -30.78
N ARG A 151 -5.90 16.41 -30.26
CA ARG A 151 -6.45 16.77 -28.94
C ARG A 151 -5.70 16.05 -27.82
N HIS A 152 -5.03 16.80 -26.96
CA HIS A 152 -4.28 16.28 -25.82
C HIS A 152 -5.03 16.57 -24.53
N LYS A 153 -5.27 15.52 -23.73
CA LYS A 153 -5.76 15.62 -22.35
C LYS A 153 -4.64 15.38 -21.31
N CYS A 154 -3.48 14.92 -21.76
CA CYS A 154 -2.36 14.49 -20.91
C CYS A 154 -1.34 15.59 -20.60
N LEU A 155 -1.58 16.85 -20.97
CA LEU A 155 -0.56 17.91 -20.88
C LEU A 155 -0.07 18.18 -19.45
N GLY A 156 -0.98 18.14 -18.46
CA GLY A 156 -0.59 18.26 -17.06
C GLY A 156 0.28 17.09 -16.60
N LEU A 157 -0.10 15.85 -16.94
CA LEU A 157 0.70 14.65 -16.63
C LEU A 157 2.09 14.69 -17.30
N ARG A 158 2.16 15.19 -18.54
CA ARG A 158 3.42 15.35 -19.27
C ARG A 158 4.34 16.39 -18.63
N LEU A 159 3.80 17.53 -18.19
CA LEU A 159 4.58 18.57 -17.49
C LEU A 159 5.33 17.99 -16.29
N HIS A 160 4.63 17.25 -15.44
CA HIS A 160 5.24 16.61 -14.26
C HIS A 160 6.25 15.52 -14.62
N SER A 161 6.10 14.85 -15.76
CA SER A 161 7.08 13.85 -16.22
C SER A 161 8.35 14.46 -16.84
N TYR A 162 8.28 15.69 -17.38
CA TYR A 162 9.40 16.31 -18.11
C TYR A 162 10.30 17.19 -17.26
N LEU A 163 9.77 17.73 -16.15
CA LEU A 163 10.56 18.58 -15.25
C LEU A 163 10.88 17.77 -14.01
N PRO A 164 12.16 17.41 -13.77
CA PRO A 164 12.58 16.77 -12.53
C PRO A 164 12.03 17.53 -11.32
N THR A 165 11.59 16.81 -10.29
CA THR A 165 11.34 17.44 -8.99
C THR A 165 12.65 18.03 -8.46
N ASP A 166 12.60 19.17 -7.76
CA ASP A 166 13.76 19.80 -7.12
C ASP A 166 14.32 18.91 -5.99
N SER A 167 14.92 17.80 -6.36
CA SER A 167 15.74 17.01 -5.45
C SER A 167 17.15 17.59 -5.48
N HIS A 168 17.63 17.98 -4.30
CA HIS A 168 19.04 18.25 -4.08
C HIS A 168 19.77 16.90 -4.25
N LYS A 169 20.23 16.60 -5.47
CA LYS A 169 21.21 15.54 -5.72
C LYS A 169 22.62 16.12 -5.55
N ASP A 170 23.11 16.11 -4.32
CA ASP A 170 24.38 15.42 -4.01
C ASP A 170 23.88 14.09 -3.40
N ASP A 171 23.96 12.94 -4.05
CA ASP A 171 25.18 12.28 -4.51
C ASP A 171 24.95 11.44 -5.79
N GLY A 172 25.90 11.55 -6.73
CA GLY A 172 26.45 10.43 -7.52
C GLY A 172 25.59 9.70 -8.57
N SER A 173 25.77 10.12 -9.83
CA SER A 173 25.77 9.34 -11.10
C SER A 173 24.47 8.62 -11.55
N ASP A 174 23.82 9.07 -12.64
CA ASP A 174 24.06 8.70 -14.08
C ASP A 174 23.44 7.33 -14.42
N ASP A 175 22.65 7.07 -15.45
CA ASP A 175 22.05 7.85 -16.55
C ASP A 175 21.03 6.90 -17.23
N GLY A 176 19.96 7.38 -17.89
CA GLY A 176 19.02 6.46 -18.55
C GLY A 176 17.74 7.06 -19.12
N ILE A 177 17.88 7.75 -20.25
CA ILE A 177 16.88 8.51 -21.00
C ILE A 177 15.79 7.65 -21.68
N VAL A 178 14.61 8.25 -21.74
CA VAL A 178 13.40 8.01 -22.54
C VAL A 178 13.63 7.51 -23.98
N THR A 179 12.82 6.55 -24.44
CA THR A 179 12.50 6.41 -25.88
C THR A 179 10.99 6.35 -26.13
N SER A 180 10.59 7.18 -27.11
CA SER A 180 9.26 7.43 -27.65
C SER A 180 9.18 6.91 -29.09
N GLY A 181 8.07 6.28 -29.45
CA GLY A 181 7.60 5.96 -30.83
C GLY A 181 6.42 4.98 -30.73
N GLY A 182 5.19 5.22 -31.19
CA GLY A 182 4.73 5.67 -32.53
C GLY A 182 4.88 4.50 -33.50
N GLU A 183 3.89 3.92 -34.21
CA GLU A 183 2.56 4.30 -34.72
C GLU A 183 1.74 2.99 -35.03
N THR A 184 0.39 2.99 -34.93
CA THR A 184 -0.66 2.66 -35.95
C THR A 184 -0.65 1.22 -36.53
N ASP A 185 -1.72 0.51 -36.92
CA ASP A 185 -3.13 0.68 -37.36
C ASP A 185 -3.92 -0.57 -36.87
N GLY A 186 -5.23 -0.60 -36.63
CA GLY A 186 -6.33 -0.45 -37.58
C GLY A 186 -7.25 -1.68 -37.50
N TYR A 187 -8.56 -1.45 -37.33
CA TYR A 187 -9.70 -2.07 -38.04
C TYR A 187 -10.97 -2.13 -37.18
N ASP A 188 -11.98 -1.45 -37.72
CA ASP A 188 -13.41 -1.42 -37.37
C ASP A 188 -14.07 -2.81 -37.45
N THR A 189 -15.18 -2.96 -36.71
CA THR A 189 -16.49 -3.30 -37.31
C THR A 189 -17.63 -3.16 -36.28
N ASP A 190 -18.49 -2.18 -36.53
CA ASP A 190 -19.96 -2.24 -36.69
C ASP A 190 -20.80 -2.99 -35.65
N GLU A 191 -21.61 -2.24 -34.88
CA GLU A 191 -23.06 -2.03 -35.09
C GLU A 191 -23.91 -3.27 -34.79
N PHE A 192 -24.82 -3.16 -33.81
CA PHE A 192 -26.25 -3.25 -34.08
C PHE A 192 -27.09 -2.74 -32.91
N GLU A 193 -28.07 -1.92 -33.29
CA GLU A 193 -29.15 -1.33 -32.50
C GLU A 193 -30.06 -2.37 -31.82
N SER A 194 -30.69 -2.02 -30.69
CA SER A 194 -32.14 -1.76 -30.61
C SER A 194 -32.70 -1.78 -29.17
N GLU A 195 -33.40 -0.69 -28.81
CA GLU A 195 -34.42 -0.56 -27.75
C GLU A 195 -35.71 -1.36 -28.09
N PRO A 196 -36.84 -1.34 -27.33
CA PRO A 196 -37.13 -1.10 -25.90
C PRO A 196 -38.08 -2.18 -25.27
N ALA A 197 -38.48 -1.94 -24.01
CA ALA A 197 -39.39 -2.71 -23.12
C ALA A 197 -40.79 -3.08 -23.70
N PRO A 198 -41.58 -3.96 -23.03
CA PRO A 198 -42.55 -3.44 -22.03
C PRO A 198 -43.02 -4.38 -20.88
N ILE A 199 -43.47 -3.73 -19.80
CA ILE A 199 -44.70 -3.96 -18.99
C ILE A 199 -45.25 -5.39 -18.83
N SER A 200 -45.46 -5.81 -17.57
CA SER A 200 -46.65 -6.59 -17.17
C SER A 200 -46.98 -6.47 -15.68
N ASN A 201 -48.23 -6.05 -15.43
CA ASN A 201 -48.96 -6.01 -14.16
C ASN A 201 -49.50 -7.40 -13.78
N SER A 202 -49.71 -7.68 -12.49
CA SER A 202 -50.97 -8.18 -11.85
C SER A 202 -50.69 -8.79 -10.46
N SER A 203 -51.28 -8.23 -9.39
CA SER A 203 -52.43 -8.69 -8.57
C SER A 203 -51.92 -9.08 -7.16
N VAL A 204 -52.33 -8.49 -6.02
CA VAL A 204 -53.62 -8.25 -5.36
C VAL A 204 -54.32 -9.52 -4.86
N HIS A 205 -54.06 -9.84 -3.59
CA HIS A 205 -54.98 -10.33 -2.53
C HIS A 205 -54.15 -10.28 -1.21
N GLY A 206 -54.57 -9.79 -0.05
CA GLY A 206 -55.87 -9.41 0.47
C GLY A 206 -56.07 -10.04 1.86
N LEU A 207 -56.05 -9.19 2.90
CA LEU A 207 -56.82 -9.26 4.17
C LEU A 207 -56.17 -9.68 5.51
N SER A 208 -56.57 -8.87 6.51
CA SER A 208 -56.80 -9.12 7.96
C SER A 208 -55.74 -8.56 8.93
N VAL A 209 -55.87 -7.35 9.52
CA VAL A 209 -56.82 -6.83 10.55
C VAL A 209 -56.47 -7.29 11.99
N ASN A 210 -55.71 -6.51 12.76
CA ASN A 210 -56.19 -5.62 13.86
C ASN A 210 -55.06 -5.04 14.77
N PRO A 211 -55.24 -3.82 15.35
CA PRO A 211 -54.31 -3.09 16.24
C PRO A 211 -54.67 -3.32 17.75
N PRO A 212 -53.91 -2.87 18.80
CA PRO A 212 -53.68 -1.45 19.23
C PRO A 212 -52.24 -1.26 19.83
N ALA A 213 -51.74 -0.15 20.40
CA ALA A 213 -52.31 0.85 21.27
C ALA A 213 -51.45 2.13 21.31
N ARG A 214 -52.12 3.24 21.61
CA ARG A 214 -51.62 4.60 21.73
C ARG A 214 -51.52 4.93 23.23
N THR A 215 -50.42 5.53 23.68
CA THR A 215 -50.35 6.15 25.01
C THR A 215 -49.57 7.46 24.94
N THR A 216 -50.08 8.42 25.70
CA THR A 216 -49.88 9.88 25.69
C THR A 216 -48.81 10.36 26.68
N ARG A 217 -48.47 11.66 26.55
CA ARG A 217 -47.89 12.63 27.54
C ARG A 217 -46.35 12.79 27.50
N ASN A 218 -45.74 13.98 27.63
CA ASN A 218 -46.20 15.30 28.11
C ASN A 218 -45.42 16.45 27.45
N THR A 219 -46.13 17.55 27.21
CA THR A 219 -45.60 18.89 26.92
C THR A 219 -45.45 19.67 28.24
N THR A 220 -44.29 20.27 28.49
CA THR A 220 -44.11 21.39 29.41
C THR A 220 -43.29 22.48 28.73
N SER A 221 -43.80 23.69 28.82
CA SER A 221 -43.39 24.91 28.14
C SER A 221 -42.32 25.71 28.89
N SER A 222 -41.42 26.32 28.10
CA SER A 222 -40.82 27.65 28.23
C SER A 222 -39.93 28.00 29.43
N ALA A 223 -38.65 28.27 29.14
CA ALA A 223 -37.97 29.45 29.64
C ALA A 223 -36.98 29.95 28.56
N LEU A 224 -37.29 31.12 27.99
CA LEU A 224 -36.39 31.94 27.20
C LEU A 224 -35.19 32.34 28.07
N GLY A 225 -33.99 31.96 27.63
CA GLY A 225 -32.72 32.48 28.12
C GLY A 225 -31.82 32.71 26.92
N GLU A 226 -31.74 33.97 26.50
CA GLU A 226 -30.69 34.48 25.61
C GLU A 226 -29.32 34.21 26.23
N GLY A 227 -28.35 33.74 25.43
CA GLY A 227 -26.97 33.67 25.88
C GLY A 227 -26.12 32.67 25.10
N GLN A 228 -25.53 33.15 24.01
CA GLN A 228 -24.33 32.59 23.37
C GLN A 228 -24.48 31.18 22.77
N ASN A 229 -24.80 31.16 21.47
CA ASN A 229 -24.36 30.11 20.56
C ASN A 229 -22.82 30.11 20.50
N SER A 230 -22.17 29.51 21.50
CA SER A 230 -20.89 28.88 21.29
C SER A 230 -21.15 27.70 20.37
N GLN A 231 -20.91 27.88 19.06
CA GLN A 231 -20.57 26.75 18.21
C GLN A 231 -19.28 26.16 18.78
N SER A 232 -19.41 25.29 19.78
CA SER A 232 -18.33 24.45 20.25
C SER A 232 -17.92 23.61 19.05
N PHE A 233 -16.80 23.97 18.42
CA PHE A 233 -16.06 23.06 17.56
C PHE A 233 -15.87 21.78 18.37
N VAL A 234 -16.66 20.75 18.05
CA VAL A 234 -16.40 19.41 18.56
C VAL A 234 -15.04 19.04 18.02
N MET A 235 -14.04 18.99 18.89
CA MET A 235 -12.70 18.55 18.53
C MET A 235 -12.83 17.19 17.83
N PRO A 236 -12.35 17.03 16.58
CA PRO A 236 -12.49 15.78 15.82
C PRO A 236 -11.81 14.57 16.50
N TRP A 237 -11.11 14.80 17.61
CA TRP A 237 -10.28 13.85 18.36
C TRP A 237 -10.89 13.41 19.69
N SER A 238 -12.18 13.67 19.95
CA SER A 238 -12.85 13.27 21.20
C SER A 238 -12.87 11.77 21.50
N PHE A 239 -12.53 10.92 20.52
CA PHE A 239 -12.39 9.48 20.70
C PHE A 239 -11.05 9.05 21.29
N LEU A 240 -10.04 9.93 21.28
CA LEU A 240 -8.76 9.68 21.90
C LEU A 240 -8.87 9.92 23.42
N PRO A 241 -8.18 9.11 24.24
CA PRO A 241 -8.10 9.40 25.67
C PRO A 241 -7.38 10.76 25.88
N PRO A 242 -7.68 11.49 26.97
CA PRO A 242 -7.06 12.78 27.24
C PRO A 242 -5.57 12.69 27.61
N LYS A 243 -5.13 11.52 28.10
CA LYS A 243 -3.73 11.20 28.43
C LYS A 243 -3.46 9.72 28.12
N ILE A 244 -2.21 9.40 27.80
CA ILE A 244 -1.69 8.04 27.71
C ILE A 244 -0.31 7.99 28.37
N TRP A 245 0.13 6.78 28.70
CA TRP A 245 1.45 6.51 29.31
C TRP A 245 1.66 7.14 30.68
N ASP A 246 0.56 7.41 31.37
CA ASP A 246 0.50 7.74 32.78
C ASP A 246 1.22 6.63 33.60
N SER A 247 1.55 6.94 34.85
CA SER A 247 2.30 6.05 35.77
C SER A 247 1.62 4.69 36.06
N HIS A 248 0.42 4.44 35.55
CA HIS A 248 -0.22 3.13 35.57
C HIS A 248 0.00 2.46 34.21
N SER A 249 0.96 1.54 34.15
CA SER A 249 1.20 0.71 32.97
C SER A 249 -0.09 -0.06 32.65
N TRP A 250 -0.64 0.16 31.46
CA TRP A 250 -1.72 -0.68 30.96
C TRP A 250 -1.24 -2.14 30.96
N THR A 251 -2.02 -3.02 31.55
CA THR A 251 -1.79 -4.46 31.50
C THR A 251 -2.90 -5.09 30.68
N PRO A 252 -2.58 -5.99 29.71
CA PRO A 252 -3.60 -6.71 29.00
C PRO A 252 -4.45 -7.52 29.99
N PRO A 253 -5.75 -7.70 29.73
CA PRO A 253 -6.57 -8.61 30.52
C PRO A 253 -5.91 -9.99 30.58
N PRO A 254 -5.97 -10.70 31.73
CA PRO A 254 -5.40 -12.03 31.85
C PRO A 254 -6.00 -12.94 30.79
N SER A 255 -5.14 -13.57 30.00
CA SER A 255 -5.50 -14.53 28.97
C SER A 255 -4.92 -15.91 29.29
N GLN A 256 -5.59 -16.95 28.82
CA GLN A 256 -5.03 -18.30 28.88
C GLN A 256 -4.02 -18.44 27.73
N ASN A 257 -2.86 -19.02 28.00
CA ASN A 257 -1.86 -19.34 26.98
C ASN A 257 -2.34 -20.57 26.18
N LEU A 258 -3.20 -20.34 25.19
CA LEU A 258 -3.83 -21.38 24.39
C LEU A 258 -3.09 -21.63 23.07
N TYR A 259 -2.42 -20.61 22.55
CA TYR A 259 -1.78 -20.65 21.23
C TYR A 259 -0.26 -20.58 21.34
N SER A 260 0.38 -21.34 20.47
CA SER A 260 1.82 -21.31 20.18
C SER A 260 1.99 -21.19 18.67
N ILE A 261 3.12 -20.65 18.23
CA ILE A 261 3.33 -20.42 16.80
C ILE A 261 3.40 -21.76 16.04
N ASP A 262 3.97 -22.81 16.65
CA ASP A 262 4.13 -24.16 16.08
C ASP A 262 2.82 -24.83 15.64
N ARG A 263 1.72 -24.48 16.30
CA ARG A 263 0.41 -25.11 16.09
C ARG A 263 -0.67 -24.08 15.81
N LEU A 264 -0.29 -22.84 15.52
CA LEU A 264 -1.21 -21.71 15.47
C LEU A 264 -2.36 -21.96 14.50
N ALA A 265 -2.05 -22.22 13.22
CA ALA A 265 -3.06 -22.43 12.19
C ALA A 265 -4.02 -23.58 12.55
N THR A 266 -3.47 -24.74 12.91
CA THR A 266 -4.26 -25.93 13.29
C THR A 266 -5.16 -25.65 14.49
N GLN A 267 -4.65 -25.05 15.56
CA GLN A 267 -5.42 -24.72 16.76
C GLN A 267 -6.51 -23.68 16.47
N VAL A 268 -6.20 -22.67 15.65
CA VAL A 268 -7.16 -21.64 15.25
C VAL A 268 -8.30 -22.27 14.46
N PHE A 269 -8.02 -23.11 13.46
CA PHE A 269 -9.07 -23.74 12.65
C PHE A 269 -9.94 -24.71 13.44
N GLN A 270 -9.34 -25.47 14.35
CA GLN A 270 -10.09 -26.32 15.27
C GLN A 270 -10.98 -25.50 16.22
N THR A 271 -10.47 -24.40 16.76
CA THR A 271 -11.24 -23.54 17.68
C THR A 271 -12.36 -22.79 16.96
N ALA A 272 -12.10 -22.27 15.76
CA ALA A 272 -13.06 -21.56 14.93
C ALA A 272 -14.27 -22.41 14.51
N THR A 273 -14.12 -23.74 14.52
CA THR A 273 -15.16 -24.69 14.15
C THR A 273 -15.64 -25.57 15.30
N SER A 274 -15.11 -25.35 16.51
CA SER A 274 -15.45 -26.15 17.69
C SER A 274 -16.96 -26.16 17.94
N GLY A 275 -17.52 -27.35 18.11
CA GLY A 275 -18.95 -27.57 18.36
C GLY A 275 -19.85 -27.44 17.13
N ILE A 276 -19.29 -27.25 15.93
CA ILE A 276 -20.05 -27.07 14.68
C ILE A 276 -19.57 -28.07 13.62
N SER A 277 -20.52 -28.70 12.92
CA SER A 277 -20.22 -29.42 11.69
C SER A 277 -19.99 -28.44 10.55
N VAL A 278 -18.77 -28.39 10.03
CA VAL A 278 -18.37 -27.50 8.93
C VAL A 278 -18.02 -28.36 7.71
N PRO A 279 -18.52 -28.02 6.50
CA PRO A 279 -18.13 -28.74 5.29
C PRO A 279 -16.62 -28.61 5.02
N ARG A 280 -16.11 -29.51 4.17
CA ARG A 280 -14.75 -29.39 3.65
C ARG A 280 -14.67 -28.10 2.83
N PHE A 281 -13.66 -27.28 3.11
CA PHE A 281 -13.38 -26.07 2.35
C PHE A 281 -12.43 -26.42 1.20
N VAL A 282 -12.88 -26.27 -0.04
CA VAL A 282 -12.07 -26.62 -1.22
C VAL A 282 -11.96 -25.38 -2.12
N VAL A 283 -10.73 -25.04 -2.49
CA VAL A 283 -10.42 -24.01 -3.48
C VAL A 283 -9.63 -24.71 -4.59
N GLU A 284 -10.22 -24.79 -5.77
CA GLU A 284 -9.66 -25.48 -6.94
C GLU A 284 -9.38 -24.45 -8.04
N GLY A 285 -8.31 -24.60 -8.81
CA GLY A 285 -8.00 -23.69 -9.90
C GLY A 285 -6.97 -24.30 -10.84
N ASN A 286 -6.79 -23.72 -12.02
CA ASN A 286 -5.79 -24.21 -12.97
C ASN A 286 -4.39 -23.63 -12.70
N ASP A 287 -4.32 -22.59 -11.87
CA ASP A 287 -3.11 -21.91 -11.43
C ASP A 287 -3.38 -21.13 -10.12
N VAL A 288 -2.35 -20.46 -9.59
CA VAL A 288 -2.46 -19.61 -8.39
C VAL A 288 -3.44 -18.44 -8.60
N ALA A 289 -3.56 -17.91 -9.82
CA ALA A 289 -4.45 -16.79 -10.12
C ALA A 289 -5.94 -17.20 -10.03
N GLY A 290 -6.28 -18.37 -10.58
CA GLY A 290 -7.61 -18.97 -10.45
C GLY A 290 -7.97 -19.29 -9.00
N LEU A 291 -7.01 -19.80 -8.22
CA LEU A 291 -7.19 -19.99 -6.78
C LEU A 291 -7.42 -18.68 -6.03
N CYS A 292 -6.68 -17.61 -6.37
CA CYS A 292 -6.89 -16.28 -5.80
C CYS A 292 -8.31 -15.76 -6.12
N GLN A 293 -8.79 -15.94 -7.36
CA GLN A 293 -10.13 -15.53 -7.76
C GLN A 293 -11.21 -16.27 -6.96
N HIS A 294 -11.07 -17.58 -6.77
CA HIS A 294 -12.03 -18.36 -5.98
C HIS A 294 -11.97 -18.01 -4.49
N LEU A 295 -10.78 -17.84 -3.90
CA LEU A 295 -10.65 -17.39 -2.52
C LEU A 295 -11.27 -15.99 -2.31
N ASP A 296 -11.08 -15.07 -3.26
CA ASP A 296 -11.69 -13.74 -3.24
C ASP A 296 -13.23 -13.80 -3.25
N ALA A 297 -13.80 -14.71 -4.03
CA ALA A 297 -15.25 -14.95 -4.05
C ALA A 297 -15.75 -15.49 -2.70
N PHE A 298 -15.05 -16.47 -2.10
CA PHE A 298 -15.39 -16.98 -0.76
C PHE A 298 -15.30 -15.89 0.32
N LEU A 299 -14.25 -15.06 0.29
CA LEU A 299 -14.11 -13.93 1.22
C LEU A 299 -15.27 -12.94 1.05
N THR A 300 -15.66 -12.64 -0.19
CA THR A 300 -16.82 -11.77 -0.47
C THR A 300 -18.08 -12.32 0.18
N GLN A 301 -18.34 -13.62 0.03
CA GLN A 301 -19.51 -14.27 0.61
C GLN A 301 -19.48 -14.25 2.14
N ALA A 302 -18.34 -14.64 2.75
CA ALA A 302 -18.15 -14.62 4.19
C ALA A 302 -18.35 -13.21 4.80
N ILE A 303 -17.91 -12.16 4.11
CA ILE A 303 -18.08 -10.76 4.56
C ILE A 303 -19.55 -10.34 4.54
N LYS A 304 -20.31 -10.74 3.51
CA LYS A 304 -21.75 -10.48 3.38
C LYS A 304 -22.53 -11.20 4.48
N GLU A 305 -22.20 -12.46 4.73
CA GLU A 305 -22.82 -13.28 5.78
C GLU A 305 -22.33 -12.93 7.19
N ASN A 306 -21.20 -12.20 7.29
CA ASN A 306 -20.47 -11.97 8.53
C ASN A 306 -20.11 -13.30 9.25
N ASP A 307 -19.73 -14.31 8.46
CA ASP A 307 -19.39 -15.63 8.94
C ASP A 307 -18.21 -16.24 8.17
N PHE A 308 -17.08 -16.39 8.86
CA PHE A 308 -15.86 -16.98 8.31
C PHE A 308 -15.69 -18.46 8.66
N THR A 309 -16.69 -19.10 9.28
CA THR A 309 -16.61 -20.49 9.76
C THR A 309 -16.17 -21.47 8.67
N THR A 310 -16.71 -21.35 7.45
CA THR A 310 -16.35 -22.23 6.32
C THR A 310 -14.90 -22.03 5.87
N ILE A 311 -14.46 -20.78 5.70
CA ILE A 311 -13.07 -20.46 5.33
C ILE A 311 -12.10 -20.96 6.40
N LEU A 312 -12.52 -20.90 7.67
CA LEU A 312 -11.74 -21.38 8.81
C LEU A 312 -11.90 -22.88 9.11
N SER A 313 -12.48 -23.67 8.20
CA SER A 313 -12.60 -25.13 8.35
C SER A 313 -11.25 -25.82 8.53
N PRO A 314 -11.06 -26.73 9.50
CA PRO A 314 -9.82 -27.49 9.65
C PRO A 314 -9.61 -28.50 8.51
N ASN A 315 -10.69 -28.94 7.86
CA ASN A 315 -10.63 -29.78 6.67
C ASN A 315 -10.67 -28.88 5.42
N ARG A 316 -9.49 -28.40 5.01
CA ARG A 316 -9.35 -27.50 3.87
C ARG A 316 -8.38 -28.02 2.83
N THR A 317 -8.58 -27.60 1.59
CA THR A 317 -7.79 -28.04 0.45
C THR A 317 -7.68 -26.93 -0.57
N PHE A 318 -6.44 -26.57 -0.90
CA PHE A 318 -6.10 -25.73 -2.04
C PHE A 318 -5.40 -26.63 -3.04
N GLN A 319 -5.95 -26.77 -4.24
CA GLN A 319 -5.42 -27.66 -5.26
C GLN A 319 -5.39 -27.01 -6.64
N ILE A 320 -4.30 -27.25 -7.35
CA ILE A 320 -4.16 -26.88 -8.76
C ILE A 320 -4.46 -28.13 -9.59
N ASN A 321 -5.37 -27.99 -10.55
CA ASN A 321 -5.72 -29.05 -11.50
C ASN A 321 -5.15 -28.69 -12.88
N ASP A 322 -4.74 -29.67 -13.66
CA ASP A 322 -4.40 -29.45 -15.08
C ASP A 322 -5.66 -29.24 -15.94
N HIS A 323 -5.47 -29.04 -17.25
CA HIS A 323 -6.57 -28.88 -18.20
C HIS A 323 -7.44 -30.13 -18.36
N ASN A 324 -6.96 -31.30 -17.93
CA ASN A 324 -7.70 -32.56 -17.95
C ASN A 324 -8.48 -32.80 -16.64
N GLY A 325 -8.27 -31.96 -15.63
CA GLY A 325 -8.85 -32.10 -14.31
C GLY A 325 -8.03 -32.95 -13.34
N ASP A 326 -6.83 -33.37 -13.74
CA ASP A 326 -5.91 -34.13 -12.89
C ASP A 326 -5.18 -33.19 -11.94
N MET A 327 -5.07 -33.59 -10.68
CA MET A 327 -4.44 -32.78 -9.63
C MET A 327 -2.92 -32.72 -9.84
N THR A 328 -2.39 -31.51 -10.05
CA THR A 328 -0.95 -31.28 -10.25
C THR A 328 -0.23 -30.79 -8.99
N SER A 329 -0.93 -30.06 -8.12
CA SER A 329 -0.34 -29.54 -6.89
C SER A 329 -1.38 -29.42 -5.78
N LEU A 330 -0.99 -29.74 -4.55
CA LEU A 330 -1.85 -29.72 -3.37
C LEU A 330 -1.05 -29.35 -2.12
N GLY A 331 -1.65 -28.58 -1.21
CA GLY A 331 -1.20 -28.52 0.19
C GLY A 331 -1.10 -27.13 0.79
N ILE A 332 -0.51 -27.07 1.99
CA ILE A 332 -0.39 -25.84 2.79
C ILE A 332 0.50 -24.77 2.11
N GLY A 333 1.48 -25.19 1.31
CA GLY A 333 2.33 -24.27 0.53
C GLY A 333 1.50 -23.43 -0.46
N ILE A 334 0.56 -24.07 -1.16
CA ILE A 334 -0.33 -23.38 -2.11
C ILE A 334 -1.29 -22.45 -1.37
N GLU A 335 -1.86 -22.88 -0.25
CA GLU A 335 -2.72 -22.02 0.59
C GLU A 335 -1.96 -20.75 1.01
N ARG A 336 -0.73 -20.90 1.51
CA ARG A 336 0.16 -19.81 1.90
C ARG A 336 0.43 -18.85 0.74
N GLU A 337 0.76 -19.39 -0.43
CA GLU A 337 1.04 -18.63 -1.64
C GLU A 337 -0.18 -17.87 -2.16
N VAL A 338 -1.37 -18.49 -2.17
CA VAL A 338 -2.62 -17.87 -2.61
C VAL A 338 -3.02 -16.73 -1.69
N ILE A 339 -2.94 -16.93 -0.36
CA ILE A 339 -3.23 -15.87 0.62
C ILE A 339 -2.26 -14.71 0.45
N HIS A 340 -0.96 -14.99 0.33
CA HIS A 340 0.06 -13.96 0.14
C HIS A 340 -0.15 -13.20 -1.17
N THR A 341 -0.32 -13.90 -2.29
CA THR A 341 -0.53 -13.30 -3.62
C THR A 341 -1.77 -12.42 -3.64
N LEU A 342 -2.88 -12.89 -3.07
CA LEU A 342 -4.10 -12.11 -3.00
C LEU A 342 -3.92 -10.87 -2.12
N PHE A 343 -3.22 -10.97 -0.97
CA PHE A 343 -2.88 -9.82 -0.13
C PHE A 343 -1.98 -8.81 -0.86
N SER A 344 -0.92 -9.26 -1.54
CA SER A 344 -0.02 -8.41 -2.33
C SER A 344 -0.77 -7.61 -3.39
N SER A 345 -1.81 -8.20 -4.01
CA SER A 345 -2.63 -7.48 -4.99
C SER A 345 -3.37 -6.26 -4.43
N PHE A 346 -3.56 -6.15 -3.11
CA PHE A 346 -4.10 -4.96 -2.46
C PHE A 346 -3.02 -3.90 -2.21
N ILE A 347 -1.77 -4.32 -1.97
CA ILE A 347 -0.63 -3.39 -1.81
C ILE A 347 -0.41 -2.66 -3.14
N ASP A 348 -0.37 -3.39 -4.25
CA ASP A 348 -0.13 -2.84 -5.59
C ASP A 348 -1.24 -1.87 -6.06
N LYS A 349 -2.44 -2.00 -5.49
CA LYS A 349 -3.62 -1.17 -5.80
C LYS A 349 -3.79 0.02 -4.84
N SER A 350 -2.75 0.38 -4.09
CA SER A 350 -2.75 1.54 -3.17
C SER A 350 -3.85 1.49 -2.10
N TRP A 351 -4.21 0.30 -1.59
CA TRP A 351 -5.14 0.18 -0.45
C TRP A 351 -4.50 0.56 0.88
N LEU A 352 -3.17 0.71 0.88
CA LEU A 352 -2.37 1.17 2.00
C LEU A 352 -1.62 2.44 1.60
N THR A 353 -1.47 3.36 2.55
CA THR A 353 -0.70 4.59 2.37
C THR A 353 0.57 4.51 3.22
N PRO A 354 1.77 4.76 2.64
CA PRO A 354 3.01 4.81 3.41
C PRO A 354 2.97 5.91 4.50
N HIS A 355 3.51 5.59 5.66
CA HIS A 355 3.55 6.42 6.86
C HIS A 355 4.98 6.41 7.46
N ALA A 356 5.12 6.61 8.77
CA ALA A 356 6.41 6.64 9.46
C ALA A 356 7.17 5.29 9.36
N ASP A 357 8.50 5.38 9.39
CA ASP A 357 9.42 4.23 9.55
C ASP A 357 9.21 3.08 8.55
N ASN A 358 8.83 3.40 7.30
CA ASN A 358 8.55 2.44 6.21
C ASN A 358 7.34 1.51 6.45
N HIS A 359 6.48 1.85 7.43
CA HIS A 359 5.20 1.20 7.62
C HIS A 359 4.10 1.89 6.80
N ALA A 360 2.95 1.23 6.66
CA ALA A 360 1.78 1.75 5.99
C ALA A 360 0.52 1.60 6.84
N THR A 361 -0.43 2.51 6.63
CA THR A 361 -1.77 2.48 7.22
C THR A 361 -2.83 2.23 6.14
N LEU A 362 -4.08 2.00 6.53
CA LEU A 362 -5.19 1.90 5.58
C LEU A 362 -5.33 3.21 4.80
N ALA A 363 -5.27 3.16 3.47
CA ALA A 363 -5.57 4.31 2.64
C ALA A 363 -7.06 4.62 2.78
N VAL A 364 -7.42 5.75 3.37
CA VAL A 364 -8.81 6.22 3.44
C VAL A 364 -8.98 7.23 2.32
N ILE A 365 -9.88 6.94 1.37
CA ILE A 365 -10.03 7.73 0.13
C ILE A 365 -11.20 8.70 0.25
N TYR A 366 -12.20 8.38 1.06
CA TYR A 366 -13.37 9.24 1.20
C TYR A 366 -13.24 10.09 2.46
N PRO A 367 -13.33 11.43 2.36
CA PRO A 367 -13.30 12.29 3.54
C PRO A 367 -14.55 12.13 4.39
N GLU A 368 -14.50 12.64 5.63
CA GLU A 368 -15.61 12.52 6.59
C GLU A 368 -16.93 13.10 6.09
N SER A 369 -16.85 14.18 5.32
CA SER A 369 -18.01 14.82 4.69
C SER A 369 -18.75 13.92 3.70
N SER A 370 -18.13 12.83 3.24
CA SER A 370 -18.64 11.98 2.16
C SER A 370 -18.89 10.53 2.59
N TRP A 371 -18.97 10.23 3.89
CA TRP A 371 -19.18 8.86 4.39
C TRP A 371 -20.40 8.15 3.81
N ALA A 372 -21.50 8.88 3.61
CA ALA A 372 -22.73 8.32 3.06
C ALA A 372 -22.60 7.89 1.59
N LEU A 373 -21.54 8.33 0.90
CA LEU A 373 -21.31 8.10 -0.54
C LEU A 373 -20.27 7.00 -0.80
N ILE A 374 -19.70 6.38 0.23
CA ILE A 374 -18.68 5.34 0.07
C ILE A 374 -19.31 4.12 -0.63
N PRO A 375 -18.81 3.70 -1.80
CA PRO A 375 -19.35 2.55 -2.51
C PRO A 375 -19.23 1.27 -1.69
N GLU A 376 -20.25 0.39 -1.76
CA GLU A 376 -20.23 -0.90 -1.07
C GLU A 376 -19.01 -1.74 -1.47
N GLN A 377 -18.63 -1.71 -2.75
CA GLN A 377 -17.44 -2.39 -3.27
C GLN A 377 -16.16 -1.98 -2.53
N ARG A 378 -16.04 -0.70 -2.15
CA ARG A 378 -14.89 -0.19 -1.40
C ARG A 378 -14.88 -0.75 0.01
N LEU A 379 -16.03 -0.74 0.69
CA LEU A 379 -16.16 -1.31 2.03
C LEU A 379 -15.88 -2.82 2.04
N VAL A 380 -16.40 -3.56 1.05
CA VAL A 380 -16.10 -4.99 0.88
C VAL A 380 -14.60 -5.20 0.66
N GLY A 381 -13.95 -4.38 -0.16
CA GLY A 381 -12.50 -4.46 -0.36
C GLY A 381 -11.70 -4.19 0.92
N CYS A 382 -12.07 -3.20 1.72
CA CYS A 382 -11.42 -2.96 3.02
C CYS A 382 -11.60 -4.16 3.96
N ALA A 383 -12.80 -4.74 4.00
CA ALA A 383 -13.07 -5.95 4.78
C ALA A 383 -12.27 -7.17 4.29
N LYS A 384 -12.11 -7.34 2.97
CA LYS A 384 -11.23 -8.39 2.42
C LYS A 384 -9.79 -8.21 2.85
N LEU A 385 -9.26 -6.99 2.76
CA LEU A 385 -7.90 -6.68 3.22
C LEU A 385 -7.72 -7.01 4.71
N GLY A 386 -8.68 -6.64 5.55
CA GLY A 386 -8.68 -7.02 6.96
C GLY A 386 -8.70 -8.52 7.18
N ALA A 387 -9.55 -9.26 6.46
CA ALA A 387 -9.63 -10.72 6.55
C ALA A 387 -8.33 -11.40 6.09
N LEU A 388 -7.74 -10.97 4.97
CA LEU A 388 -6.46 -11.45 4.47
C LEU A 388 -5.33 -11.17 5.45
N THR A 389 -5.32 -10.00 6.08
CA THR A 389 -4.36 -9.65 7.14
C THR A 389 -4.42 -10.66 8.28
N ALA A 390 -5.63 -11.00 8.76
CA ALA A 390 -5.80 -12.00 9.81
C ALA A 390 -5.41 -13.42 9.34
N LEU A 391 -5.76 -13.82 8.12
CA LEU A 391 -5.37 -15.12 7.55
C LEU A 391 -3.84 -15.24 7.41
N MET A 392 -3.15 -14.17 6.99
CA MET A 392 -1.68 -14.13 6.98
C MET A 392 -1.11 -14.38 8.37
N LEU A 393 -1.61 -13.68 9.40
CA LEU A 393 -1.15 -13.84 10.77
C LEU A 393 -1.40 -15.27 11.31
N ILE A 394 -2.55 -15.89 10.96
CA ILE A 394 -2.86 -17.27 11.34
C ILE A 394 -1.87 -18.26 10.70
N GLN A 395 -1.46 -18.00 9.46
CA GLN A 395 -0.48 -18.78 8.72
C GLN A 395 0.97 -18.49 9.13
N GLY A 396 1.20 -17.61 10.12
CA GLY A 396 2.53 -17.24 10.58
C GLY A 396 3.24 -16.22 9.69
N HIS A 397 2.51 -15.52 8.82
CA HIS A 397 3.07 -14.54 7.90
C HIS A 397 2.92 -13.11 8.44
N CYS A 398 3.91 -12.28 8.11
CA CYS A 398 3.86 -10.84 8.36
C CYS A 398 3.06 -10.13 7.26
N PRO A 399 1.94 -9.45 7.56
CA PRO A 399 1.19 -8.64 6.60
C PRO A 399 1.88 -7.28 6.33
N SER A 400 3.15 -7.30 5.93
CA SER A 400 3.92 -6.10 5.56
C SER A 400 3.38 -5.48 4.27
N PRO A 401 3.28 -4.14 4.14
CA PRO A 401 3.86 -3.09 4.99
C PRO A 401 2.96 -2.59 6.14
N LEU A 402 1.84 -3.25 6.44
CA LEU A 402 0.90 -2.76 7.45
C LEU A 402 1.59 -2.60 8.82
N ASP A 403 1.26 -1.52 9.51
CA ASP A 403 1.85 -1.17 10.79
C ASP A 403 1.37 -2.11 11.93
N PRO A 404 2.28 -2.74 12.71
CA PRO A 404 1.91 -3.61 13.81
C PRO A 404 1.17 -2.88 14.95
N LEU A 405 1.32 -1.56 15.10
CA LEU A 405 0.56 -0.78 16.09
C LEU A 405 -0.93 -0.74 15.75
N ILE A 406 -1.29 -0.70 14.47
CA ILE A 406 -2.70 -0.76 14.03
C ILE A 406 -3.34 -2.08 14.49
N LEU A 407 -2.60 -3.17 14.35
CA LEU A 407 -3.08 -4.50 14.70
C LEU A 407 -3.16 -4.70 16.22
N GLN A 408 -2.18 -4.22 16.97
CA GLN A 408 -2.22 -4.20 18.43
C GLN A 408 -3.46 -3.44 18.93
N TYR A 409 -3.72 -2.26 18.37
CA TYR A 409 -4.89 -1.46 18.68
C TYR A 409 -6.21 -2.21 18.41
N PHE A 410 -6.32 -2.88 17.25
CA PHE A 410 -7.52 -3.64 16.90
C PHE A 410 -7.71 -4.92 17.71
N VAL A 411 -6.63 -5.66 17.99
CA VAL A 411 -6.70 -6.83 18.86
C VAL A 411 -7.33 -6.43 20.19
N HIS A 412 -6.91 -5.32 20.79
CA HIS A 412 -7.44 -4.84 22.07
C HIS A 412 -8.71 -3.99 21.93
N ASP A 413 -9.57 -4.32 20.97
CA ASP A 413 -10.89 -3.70 20.78
C ASP A 413 -10.84 -2.18 20.69
N LYS A 414 -9.82 -1.66 20.00
CA LYS A 414 -9.58 -0.22 19.82
C LYS A 414 -9.26 0.51 21.12
N ASN A 415 -8.71 -0.20 22.11
CA ASN A 415 -8.19 0.41 23.32
C ASN A 415 -6.81 1.04 23.04
N PHE A 416 -6.77 2.37 23.00
CA PHE A 416 -5.54 3.12 22.68
C PHE A 416 -4.43 2.94 23.72
N HIS A 417 -4.78 2.60 24.98
CA HIS A 417 -3.79 2.30 26.02
C HIS A 417 -3.00 1.00 25.78
N SER A 418 -3.45 0.15 24.85
CA SER A 418 -2.71 -1.05 24.44
C SER A 418 -1.42 -0.75 23.65
N LEU A 419 -1.26 0.49 23.18
CA LEU A 419 -0.04 0.99 22.55
C LEU A 419 0.94 1.45 23.63
N THR A 420 1.58 0.50 24.30
CA THR A 420 2.52 0.75 25.38
C THR A 420 3.78 1.49 24.88
N PRO A 421 4.47 2.28 25.72
CA PRO A 421 5.72 2.93 25.30
C PRO A 421 6.77 1.93 24.81
N THR A 422 6.84 0.75 25.41
CA THR A 422 7.75 -0.33 25.02
C THR A 422 7.40 -0.88 23.64
N PHE A 423 6.12 -1.12 23.36
CA PHE A 423 5.67 -1.62 22.06
C PHE A 423 5.86 -0.56 20.95
N VAL A 424 5.48 0.70 21.21
CA VAL A 424 5.72 1.80 20.26
C VAL A 424 7.20 1.99 20.00
N GLY A 425 8.05 1.94 21.02
CA GLY A 425 9.51 2.07 20.87
C GLY A 425 10.17 0.97 20.06
N LYS A 426 9.55 -0.22 19.98
CA LYS A 426 10.06 -1.33 19.19
C LYS A 426 9.94 -1.07 17.69
N TRP A 427 8.85 -0.44 17.26
CA TRP A 427 8.53 -0.24 15.84
C TRP A 427 8.78 1.19 15.37
N HIS A 428 8.53 2.17 16.24
CA HIS A 428 8.74 3.60 16.00
C HIS A 428 9.57 4.24 17.12
N PRO A 429 10.87 3.92 17.21
CA PRO A 429 11.75 4.46 18.25
C PRO A 429 11.78 5.99 18.24
N ASN A 430 11.78 6.60 17.04
CA ASN A 430 11.80 8.05 16.88
C ASN A 430 10.49 8.71 17.35
N LEU A 431 9.34 8.10 17.05
CA LEU A 431 8.03 8.57 17.53
C LEU A 431 7.95 8.47 19.05
N ARG A 432 8.42 7.37 19.63
CA ARG A 432 8.50 7.22 21.09
C ARG A 432 9.34 8.35 21.70
N THR A 433 10.53 8.60 21.16
CA THR A 433 11.40 9.69 21.62
C THR A 433 10.69 11.03 21.51
N ALA A 434 10.09 11.34 20.35
CA ALA A 434 9.36 12.59 20.16
C ALA A 434 8.22 12.78 21.17
N ILE A 435 7.50 11.70 21.53
CA ILE A 435 6.46 11.79 22.55
C ILE A 435 7.06 12.03 23.95
N PHE A 436 8.17 11.38 24.31
CA PHE A 436 8.84 11.64 25.60
C PHE A 436 9.39 13.06 25.67
N ASP A 437 10.01 13.55 24.59
CA ASP A 437 10.50 14.93 24.49
C ASP A 437 9.32 15.92 24.63
N TRP A 438 8.16 15.60 24.07
CA TRP A 438 6.96 16.43 24.20
C TRP A 438 6.47 16.49 25.63
N VAL A 439 6.46 15.34 26.32
CA VAL A 439 6.13 15.26 27.75
C VAL A 439 7.10 16.10 28.58
N GLU A 440 8.41 15.97 28.34
CA GLU A 440 9.46 16.70 29.05
C GLU A 440 9.37 18.21 28.85
N ALA A 441 9.09 18.67 27.62
CA ALA A 441 8.92 20.09 27.35
C ALA A 441 7.80 20.71 28.21
N GLY A 442 6.73 19.95 28.47
CA GLY A 442 5.59 20.43 29.25
C GLY A 442 4.84 21.61 28.61
N HIS A 443 3.77 22.06 29.27
CA HIS A 443 2.86 23.07 28.71
C HIS A 443 3.52 24.44 28.52
N SER A 444 4.55 24.76 29.31
CA SER A 444 5.30 26.02 29.25
C SER A 444 6.63 25.94 28.50
N GLY A 445 7.06 24.75 28.06
CA GLY A 445 8.34 24.59 27.39
C GLY A 445 8.35 24.97 25.92
N ASN A 446 9.56 25.05 25.38
CA ASN A 446 9.81 25.34 23.98
C ASN A 446 9.54 24.10 23.11
N ILE A 447 8.55 24.20 22.21
CA ILE A 447 8.17 23.12 21.29
C ILE A 447 8.64 23.36 19.85
N SER A 448 9.45 24.38 19.57
CA SER A 448 9.86 24.73 18.19
C SER A 448 10.55 23.59 17.43
N HIS A 449 11.24 22.67 18.12
CA HIS A 449 11.90 21.54 17.49
C HIS A 449 10.93 20.46 16.95
N PHE A 450 9.65 20.48 17.39
CA PHE A 450 8.61 19.60 16.86
C PHE A 450 8.06 20.05 15.50
N HIS A 451 8.52 21.17 14.95
CA HIS A 451 7.97 21.78 13.74
C HIS A 451 7.90 20.80 12.55
N SER A 452 8.98 20.08 12.28
CA SER A 452 9.02 19.11 11.19
C SER A 452 8.03 17.96 11.39
N HIS A 453 7.91 17.45 12.62
CA HIS A 453 7.03 16.34 12.94
C HIS A 453 5.55 16.74 12.80
N PHE A 454 5.15 17.86 13.40
CA PHE A 454 3.78 18.36 13.32
C PHE A 454 3.38 18.76 11.91
N ALA A 455 4.28 19.36 11.13
CA ALA A 455 4.03 19.66 9.73
C ALA A 455 3.88 18.38 8.88
N SER A 456 4.63 17.32 9.20
CA SER A 456 4.62 16.08 8.40
C SER A 456 3.41 15.20 8.68
N TYR A 457 2.97 15.10 9.94
CA TYR A 457 1.97 14.12 10.34
C TYR A 457 0.67 14.74 10.84
N LEU A 458 0.71 15.97 11.36
CA LEU A 458 -0.47 16.63 11.92
C LEU A 458 -1.05 17.74 11.04
N ASP A 459 -0.33 18.14 10.00
CA ASP A 459 -0.64 19.32 9.18
C ASP A 459 -0.90 20.58 10.04
N LEU A 460 -0.11 20.74 11.12
CA LEU A 460 -0.24 21.84 12.07
C LEU A 460 1.05 22.65 12.16
N GLU A 461 0.93 23.98 12.13
CA GLU A 461 2.04 24.87 12.44
C GLU A 461 2.24 24.91 13.97
N VAL A 462 3.36 24.37 14.47
CA VAL A 462 3.67 24.31 15.92
C VAL A 462 3.49 25.64 16.66
N CYS A 463 3.79 26.76 15.99
CA CYS A 463 3.64 28.11 16.52
C CYS A 463 2.18 28.45 16.88
N SER A 464 1.20 27.85 16.20
CA SER A 464 -0.24 28.05 16.40
C SER A 464 -0.80 27.36 17.66
N ILE A 465 0.01 26.50 18.29
CA ILE A 465 -0.41 25.71 19.45
C ILE A 465 -0.27 26.54 20.76
N GLY A 466 0.35 27.72 20.72
CA GLY A 466 0.49 28.59 21.90
C GLY A 466 -0.71 29.53 22.12
N PRO A 467 -1.08 29.86 23.37
CA PRO A 467 -0.64 29.29 24.66
C PRO A 467 -1.31 27.95 25.02
N ARG A 468 -0.57 27.03 25.65
CA ARG A 468 -1.05 25.68 26.05
C ARG A 468 -1.38 25.61 27.55
N THR A 469 -2.45 24.90 27.90
CA THR A 469 -2.70 24.46 29.28
C THR A 469 -2.08 23.07 29.49
N GLU A 470 -1.93 22.61 30.73
CA GLU A 470 -1.47 21.24 31.00
C GLU A 470 -2.39 20.19 30.33
N ALA A 471 -3.71 20.41 30.40
CA ALA A 471 -4.69 19.53 29.78
C ALA A 471 -4.58 19.51 28.25
N SER A 472 -4.44 20.68 27.61
CA SER A 472 -4.30 20.73 26.15
C SER A 472 -2.96 20.16 25.70
N HIS A 473 -1.87 20.40 26.43
CA HIS A 473 -0.55 19.84 26.17
C HIS A 473 -0.55 18.30 26.27
N GLY A 474 -1.19 17.75 27.30
CA GLY A 474 -1.34 16.31 27.47
C GLY A 474 -2.18 15.64 26.37
N ALA A 475 -3.23 16.31 25.90
CA ALA A 475 -4.11 15.79 24.85
C ALA A 475 -3.41 15.63 23.49
N PHE A 476 -2.31 16.37 23.23
CA PHE A 476 -1.52 16.20 22.01
C PHE A 476 -0.75 14.88 21.98
N ILE A 477 -0.42 14.27 23.12
CA ILE A 477 0.35 13.02 23.15
C ILE A 477 -0.36 11.89 22.38
N PRO A 478 -1.62 11.54 22.70
CA PRO A 478 -2.33 10.52 21.94
C PRO A 478 -2.62 10.94 20.51
N GLN A 479 -2.75 12.25 20.23
CA GLN A 479 -2.93 12.76 18.87
C GLN A 479 -1.67 12.58 18.02
N ILE A 480 -0.49 12.90 18.55
CA ILE A 480 0.82 12.68 17.90
C ILE A 480 0.97 11.21 17.54
N LEU A 481 0.72 10.31 18.50
CA LEU A 481 0.78 8.87 18.27
C LEU A 481 -0.23 8.42 17.21
N TYR A 482 -1.49 8.84 17.34
CA TYR A 482 -2.55 8.40 16.45
C TYR A 482 -2.30 8.86 15.01
N GLN A 483 -2.02 10.14 14.79
CA GLN A 483 -1.90 10.68 13.44
C GLN A 483 -0.62 10.21 12.73
N THR A 484 0.47 9.98 13.47
CA THR A 484 1.71 9.44 12.89
C THR A 484 1.50 8.02 12.36
N VAL A 485 0.76 7.19 13.09
CA VAL A 485 0.60 5.74 12.81
C VAL A 485 -0.64 5.45 11.96
N PHE A 486 -1.80 5.98 12.35
CA PHE A 486 -3.10 5.66 11.74
C PHE A 486 -3.49 6.65 10.64
N GLY A 487 -2.93 7.87 10.67
CA GLY A 487 -3.32 8.97 9.79
C GLY A 487 -4.44 9.84 10.36
N PRO A 488 -5.00 10.76 9.55
CA PRO A 488 -5.90 11.81 10.02
C PRO A 488 -7.34 11.33 10.27
N HIS A 489 -7.69 10.10 9.85
CA HIS A 489 -9.07 9.63 9.90
C HIS A 489 -9.35 8.80 11.16
N PRO A 490 -10.53 8.97 11.79
CA PRO A 490 -10.87 8.30 13.04
C PRO A 490 -11.16 6.80 12.85
N PRO A 491 -11.07 5.99 13.92
CA PRO A 491 -11.22 4.53 13.85
C PRO A 491 -12.69 4.09 13.66
N PHE A 492 -13.63 5.04 13.69
CA PHE A 492 -15.05 4.85 13.38
C PHE A 492 -15.41 5.22 11.94
N HIS A 493 -14.44 5.65 11.13
CA HIS A 493 -14.59 5.80 9.68
C HIS A 493 -15.15 4.50 9.07
N PRO A 494 -16.10 4.56 8.10
CA PRO A 494 -16.69 3.34 7.52
C PRO A 494 -15.65 2.39 6.92
N GLU A 495 -14.60 2.91 6.28
CA GLU A 495 -13.50 2.09 5.74
C GLU A 495 -12.71 1.36 6.84
N TRP A 496 -12.35 2.04 7.94
CA TRP A 496 -11.72 1.43 9.11
C TRP A 496 -12.63 0.40 9.78
N LYS A 497 -13.93 0.69 9.88
CA LYS A 497 -14.93 -0.26 10.41
C LYS A 497 -15.02 -1.51 9.55
N ALA A 498 -14.98 -1.36 8.22
CA ALA A 498 -15.02 -2.48 7.29
C ALA A 498 -13.75 -3.35 7.40
N PHE A 499 -12.57 -2.72 7.40
CA PHE A 499 -11.30 -3.42 7.66
C PHE A 499 -11.35 -4.21 8.97
N TYR A 500 -11.74 -3.55 10.06
CA TYR A 500 -11.86 -4.17 11.38
C TYR A 500 -12.87 -5.35 11.37
N LYS A 501 -14.01 -5.20 10.70
CA LYS A 501 -15.02 -6.26 10.55
C LYS A 501 -14.41 -7.52 9.91
N GLY A 502 -13.65 -7.35 8.84
CA GLY A 502 -12.95 -8.46 8.19
C GLY A 502 -11.86 -9.07 9.06
N PHE A 503 -11.03 -8.23 9.68
CA PHE A 503 -9.91 -8.64 10.54
C PHE A 503 -10.35 -9.51 11.73
N LYS A 504 -11.57 -9.31 12.24
CA LYS A 504 -12.13 -10.12 13.33
C LYS A 504 -12.31 -11.60 12.99
N LEU A 505 -12.46 -11.95 11.71
CA LEU A 505 -12.82 -13.28 11.22
C LEU A 505 -13.88 -13.96 12.09
N SER A 506 -15.02 -13.28 12.26
CA SER A 506 -16.06 -13.75 13.18
C SER A 506 -16.67 -15.07 12.68
N CYS A 507 -16.84 -16.05 13.56
CA CYS A 507 -17.47 -17.33 13.27
C CYS A 507 -18.77 -17.50 14.05
N ARG A 508 -19.63 -18.42 13.59
CA ARG A 508 -20.96 -18.63 14.15
C ARG A 508 -20.98 -19.26 15.56
N ASN A 509 -19.89 -19.89 16.02
CA ASN A 509 -19.73 -20.31 17.43
C ASN A 509 -19.24 -19.18 18.35
N GLY A 510 -19.13 -17.96 17.84
CA GLY A 510 -18.60 -16.83 18.62
C GLY A 510 -17.08 -16.73 18.64
N PHE A 511 -16.35 -17.60 17.93
CA PHE A 511 -14.92 -17.41 17.72
C PHE A 511 -14.65 -16.07 17.02
N SER A 512 -13.58 -15.40 17.45
CA SER A 512 -13.01 -14.23 16.79
C SER A 512 -11.50 -14.29 16.87
N PHE A 513 -10.84 -13.95 15.75
CA PHE A 513 -9.40 -13.90 15.65
C PHE A 513 -8.76 -12.95 16.68
N LEU A 514 -9.45 -11.90 17.14
CA LEU A 514 -8.91 -10.97 18.15
C LEU A 514 -8.53 -11.68 19.47
N SER A 515 -9.15 -12.81 19.78
CA SER A 515 -8.81 -13.61 20.96
C SER A 515 -7.49 -14.38 20.82
N VAL A 516 -7.03 -14.61 19.58
CA VAL A 516 -5.86 -15.45 19.28
C VAL A 516 -4.57 -14.75 19.70
N PRO A 517 -4.23 -13.52 19.24
CA PRO A 517 -3.02 -12.84 19.71
C PRO A 517 -3.04 -12.57 21.22
N LYS A 518 -4.22 -12.30 21.80
CA LYS A 518 -4.36 -12.13 23.26
C LYS A 518 -3.98 -13.40 24.02
N SER A 519 -4.38 -14.56 23.52
CA SER A 519 -4.21 -15.87 24.15
C SER A 519 -2.94 -16.60 23.67
N PHE A 520 -2.06 -15.91 22.95
CA PHE A 520 -0.78 -16.42 22.52
C PHE A 520 0.20 -16.44 23.70
N ASN A 521 1.11 -17.42 23.73
CA ASN A 521 2.12 -17.50 24.78
C ASN A 521 3.04 -16.24 24.77
N GLY A 522 2.97 -15.43 25.83
CA GLY A 522 3.63 -14.11 25.89
C GLY A 522 2.75 -12.93 25.48
N GLY A 523 1.51 -13.18 25.07
CA GLY A 523 0.52 -12.17 24.70
C GLY A 523 0.72 -11.60 23.29
N SER A 524 -0.08 -10.57 22.97
CA SER A 524 -0.14 -10.02 21.62
C SER A 524 1.15 -9.30 21.20
N GLU A 525 1.86 -8.67 22.15
CA GLU A 525 3.14 -8.03 21.86
C GLU A 525 4.19 -9.06 21.41
N THR A 526 4.29 -10.21 22.09
CA THR A 526 5.18 -11.31 21.68
C THR A 526 4.74 -11.91 20.35
N PHE A 527 3.43 -12.07 20.13
CA PHE A 527 2.88 -12.55 18.86
C PHE A 527 3.32 -11.69 17.67
N PHE A 528 3.05 -10.38 17.71
CA PHE A 528 3.45 -9.47 16.62
C PHE A 528 4.96 -9.33 16.50
N SER A 529 5.66 -9.30 17.63
CA SER A 529 7.13 -9.33 17.67
C SER A 529 7.69 -10.48 16.88
N LEU A 530 7.23 -11.70 17.16
CA LEU A 530 7.70 -12.91 16.50
C LEU A 530 7.52 -12.81 14.98
N LEU A 531 6.32 -12.46 14.53
CA LEU A 531 5.95 -12.39 13.10
C LEU A 531 6.70 -11.30 12.32
N TRP A 532 6.90 -10.12 12.88
CA TRP A 532 7.65 -9.06 12.19
C TRP A 532 9.16 -9.26 12.28
N THR A 533 9.66 -9.95 13.31
CA THR A 533 11.09 -10.30 13.39
C THR A 533 11.47 -11.52 12.56
N SER A 534 10.50 -12.32 12.12
CA SER A 534 10.73 -13.47 11.24
C SER A 534 10.89 -13.09 9.76
N GLN A 535 10.88 -11.80 9.44
CA GLN A 535 11.22 -11.31 8.10
C GLN A 535 12.69 -11.59 7.76
N VAL A 536 12.93 -12.05 6.54
CA VAL A 536 14.28 -12.23 5.99
C VAL A 536 14.89 -10.87 5.69
N LYS A 537 15.85 -10.44 6.51
CA LYS A 537 16.61 -9.19 6.29
C LYS A 537 17.97 -9.42 5.64
N SER A 538 18.48 -10.64 5.74
CA SER A 538 19.76 -11.06 5.17
C SER A 538 19.84 -12.60 5.19
N TYR A 539 20.90 -13.15 4.60
CA TYR A 539 21.24 -14.57 4.73
C TYR A 539 21.33 -15.04 6.19
N GLU A 540 21.87 -14.21 7.10
CA GLU A 540 22.06 -14.63 8.50
C GLU A 540 20.72 -14.94 9.20
N CYS A 541 19.61 -14.40 8.71
CA CYS A 541 18.27 -14.73 9.21
C CYS A 541 17.86 -16.17 8.86
N ILE A 542 18.24 -16.67 7.68
CA ILE A 542 17.84 -18.00 7.19
C ILE A 542 18.92 -19.07 7.38
N ARG A 543 20.10 -18.69 7.87
CA ARG A 543 21.25 -19.59 8.04
C ARG A 543 20.91 -20.84 8.85
N ALA A 544 20.16 -20.68 9.93
CA ALA A 544 19.73 -21.81 10.77
C ALA A 544 18.72 -22.73 10.06
N CYS A 545 17.98 -22.23 9.07
CA CYS A 545 17.05 -23.01 8.26
C CYS A 545 17.75 -23.85 7.21
N ILE A 546 19.03 -23.60 6.90
CA ILE A 546 19.79 -24.31 5.85
C ILE A 546 21.08 -24.92 6.43
N PRO A 547 20.99 -25.84 7.40
CA PRO A 547 22.17 -26.37 8.06
C PRO A 547 22.89 -27.44 7.24
N ASN A 548 22.18 -28.12 6.34
CA ASN A 548 22.66 -29.32 5.65
C ASN A 548 22.58 -29.14 4.12
N ILE A 549 23.75 -28.97 3.49
CA ILE A 549 23.90 -28.94 2.03
C ILE A 549 24.68 -30.20 1.61
N ALA A 550 23.96 -31.21 1.10
CA ALA A 550 24.53 -32.48 0.69
C ALA A 550 25.03 -32.44 -0.76
N THR A 551 26.23 -32.95 -1.01
CA THR A 551 26.80 -33.05 -2.35
C THR A 551 27.84 -34.17 -2.42
N SER A 552 28.03 -34.76 -3.60
CA SER A 552 28.97 -35.85 -3.81
C SER A 552 30.40 -35.33 -3.97
N GLN A 553 31.39 -36.16 -3.57
CA GLN A 553 32.81 -35.79 -3.69
C GLN A 553 33.24 -35.52 -5.13
N ALA A 554 32.64 -36.22 -6.09
CA ALA A 554 32.92 -36.02 -7.51
C ALA A 554 32.54 -34.60 -7.98
N ILE A 555 31.37 -34.12 -7.57
CA ILE A 555 30.88 -32.78 -7.90
C ILE A 555 31.71 -31.72 -7.17
N GLN A 556 32.04 -31.95 -5.90
CA GLN A 556 32.93 -31.06 -5.16
C GLN A 556 34.29 -30.90 -5.85
N THR A 557 34.87 -32.01 -6.34
CA THR A 557 36.16 -31.99 -7.04
C THR A 557 36.06 -31.23 -8.37
N ALA A 558 34.96 -31.42 -9.11
CA ALA A 558 34.73 -30.70 -10.36
C ALA A 558 34.56 -29.19 -10.15
N LEU A 559 33.80 -28.78 -9.12
CA LEU A 559 33.63 -27.38 -8.74
C LEU A 559 34.95 -26.74 -8.32
N TYR A 560 35.71 -27.43 -7.47
CA TYR A 560 37.02 -26.98 -7.01
C TYR A 560 38.00 -26.70 -8.16
N ASN A 561 37.89 -27.44 -9.27
CA ASN A 561 38.74 -27.26 -10.44
C ASN A 561 38.25 -26.17 -11.40
N ALA A 562 36.95 -25.87 -11.39
CA ALA A 562 36.32 -24.93 -12.32
C ALA A 562 36.21 -23.50 -11.78
N ASP A 563 36.26 -23.34 -10.47
CA ASP A 563 36.17 -22.06 -9.79
C ASP A 563 37.55 -21.60 -9.31
N GLU A 564 37.96 -20.37 -9.64
CA GLU A 564 39.27 -19.83 -9.24
C GLU A 564 39.41 -19.75 -7.72
N ASP A 565 38.31 -19.46 -7.02
CA ASP A 565 38.23 -19.37 -5.57
C ASP A 565 38.08 -20.76 -4.90
N ARG A 566 37.95 -21.82 -5.70
CA ARG A 566 37.91 -23.23 -5.28
C ARG A 566 36.81 -23.52 -4.26
N LEU A 567 35.66 -22.86 -4.44
CA LEU A 567 34.53 -22.95 -3.52
C LEU A 567 33.87 -24.33 -3.54
N SER A 568 33.40 -24.80 -2.39
CA SER A 568 32.53 -25.96 -2.32
C SER A 568 31.12 -25.60 -2.81
N PHE A 569 30.28 -26.60 -3.12
CA PHE A 569 28.88 -26.34 -3.48
C PHE A 569 28.13 -25.56 -2.39
N ALA A 570 28.39 -25.89 -1.11
CA ALA A 570 27.82 -25.16 0.02
C ALA A 570 28.27 -23.70 0.02
N ASP A 571 29.55 -23.44 -0.23
CA ASP A 571 30.08 -22.08 -0.32
C ASP A 571 29.48 -21.31 -1.49
N CYS A 572 29.25 -21.96 -2.64
CA CYS A 572 28.57 -21.36 -3.79
C CYS A 572 27.14 -20.93 -3.44
N ILE A 573 26.38 -21.77 -2.74
CA ILE A 573 25.02 -21.42 -2.28
C ILE A 573 25.06 -20.28 -1.26
N VAL A 574 25.96 -20.33 -0.28
CA VAL A 574 26.09 -19.26 0.72
C VAL A 574 26.50 -17.94 0.07
N ARG A 575 27.45 -17.97 -0.88
CA ARG A 575 27.86 -16.80 -1.65
C ARG A 575 26.68 -16.23 -2.44
N PHE A 576 25.93 -17.08 -3.14
CA PHE A 576 24.72 -16.67 -3.87
C PHE A 576 23.73 -15.96 -2.94
N LEU A 577 23.40 -16.56 -1.79
CA LEU A 577 22.42 -16.03 -0.83
C LEU A 577 22.90 -14.76 -0.12
N LYS A 578 24.21 -14.54 0.01
CA LYS A 578 24.79 -13.30 0.54
C LYS A 578 24.91 -12.20 -0.51
N GLY A 579 24.85 -12.55 -1.79
CA GLY A 579 24.99 -11.60 -2.89
C GLY A 579 23.83 -10.60 -2.98
N THR A 580 24.12 -9.45 -3.58
CA THR A 580 23.16 -8.39 -3.90
C THR A 580 23.12 -8.14 -5.40
N GLY A 581 22.06 -7.51 -5.88
CA GLY A 581 21.89 -7.18 -7.31
C GLY A 581 21.56 -8.39 -8.18
N LEU A 582 21.34 -8.13 -9.47
CA LEU A 582 21.07 -9.15 -10.48
C LEU A 582 22.38 -9.80 -10.94
N PRO A 583 22.54 -11.13 -10.85
CA PRO A 583 23.64 -11.82 -11.50
C PRO A 583 23.51 -11.70 -13.02
N CYS A 584 24.62 -11.44 -13.72
CA CYS A 584 24.65 -11.20 -15.16
C CYS A 584 23.54 -10.23 -15.64
N PRO A 585 23.53 -8.95 -15.22
CA PRO A 585 22.41 -8.03 -15.45
C PRO A 585 21.91 -7.99 -16.89
N ASP A 586 22.82 -7.95 -17.87
CA ASP A 586 22.48 -7.91 -19.30
C ASP A 586 21.66 -9.11 -19.74
N ARG A 587 22.08 -10.33 -19.35
CA ARG A 587 21.33 -11.57 -19.64
C ARG A 587 20.02 -11.63 -18.88
N PHE A 588 19.97 -11.08 -17.67
CA PHE A 588 18.76 -11.08 -16.87
C PHE A 588 17.70 -10.16 -17.46
N GLN A 589 18.07 -9.04 -18.09
CA GLN A 589 17.09 -8.17 -18.76
C GLN A 589 16.30 -8.91 -19.85
N ASP A 590 16.93 -9.83 -20.57
CA ASP A 590 16.29 -10.63 -21.64
C ASP A 590 15.16 -11.54 -21.12
N ILE A 591 15.26 -11.98 -19.87
CA ILE A 591 14.26 -12.87 -19.24
C ILE A 591 13.35 -12.15 -18.24
N LYS A 592 13.70 -10.93 -17.81
CA LYS A 592 12.96 -10.17 -16.79
C LYS A 592 11.48 -10.05 -17.12
N GLY A 593 11.14 -9.80 -18.38
CA GLY A 593 9.76 -9.68 -18.86
C GLY A 593 8.90 -10.94 -18.66
N ARG A 594 9.52 -12.13 -18.55
CA ARG A 594 8.81 -13.41 -18.35
C ARG A 594 8.19 -13.52 -16.96
N PHE A 595 8.75 -12.82 -15.97
CA PHE A 595 8.27 -12.84 -14.59
C PHE A 595 7.13 -11.84 -14.32
N GLY A 596 6.85 -10.95 -15.27
CA GLY A 596 5.86 -9.89 -15.13
C GLY A 596 6.11 -9.00 -13.89
N ASN A 597 5.03 -8.53 -13.26
CA ASN A 597 5.08 -7.71 -12.05
C ASN A 597 5.06 -8.55 -10.76
N ARG A 598 5.35 -9.86 -10.83
CA ARG A 598 5.28 -10.75 -9.67
C ARG A 598 6.32 -10.42 -8.60
N PHE A 599 7.45 -9.85 -9.01
CA PHE A 599 8.56 -9.50 -8.12
C PHE A 599 8.87 -8.01 -8.17
N ASP A 600 9.05 -7.43 -6.98
CA ASP A 600 9.61 -6.10 -6.84
C ASP A 600 11.13 -6.14 -6.98
N PHE A 601 11.59 -5.95 -8.23
CA PHE A 601 13.02 -5.86 -8.55
C PHE A 601 13.67 -4.55 -8.07
N SER A 602 12.92 -3.57 -7.54
CA SER A 602 13.53 -2.37 -6.94
C SER A 602 14.37 -2.71 -5.69
N GLN A 603 14.07 -3.85 -5.07
CA GLN A 603 14.76 -4.34 -3.88
C GLN A 603 15.91 -5.30 -4.21
N VAL A 604 16.30 -5.46 -5.48
CA VAL A 604 17.27 -6.49 -5.87
C VAL A 604 18.66 -6.29 -5.27
N ASP A 605 19.02 -5.04 -4.98
CA ASP A 605 20.28 -4.70 -4.31
C ASP A 605 20.22 -4.87 -2.79
N SER A 606 19.04 -5.18 -2.24
CA SER A 606 18.89 -5.47 -0.82
C SER A 606 19.55 -6.81 -0.47
N PRO A 607 20.34 -6.88 0.61
CA PRO A 607 20.86 -8.15 1.15
C PRO A 607 19.77 -9.17 1.51
N ALA A 608 18.52 -8.72 1.62
CA ALA A 608 17.36 -9.56 1.86
C ALA A 608 16.83 -10.27 0.60
N PHE A 609 17.09 -9.75 -0.60
CA PHE A 609 16.36 -10.14 -1.81
C PHE A 609 16.54 -11.61 -2.16
N ARG A 610 17.77 -12.03 -2.46
CA ARG A 610 18.09 -13.42 -2.83
C ARG A 610 17.71 -14.44 -1.75
N PRO A 611 18.03 -14.25 -0.44
CA PRO A 611 17.64 -15.22 0.58
C PRO A 611 16.11 -15.29 0.75
N ARG A 612 15.40 -14.17 0.59
CA ARG A 612 13.94 -14.14 0.61
C ARG A 612 13.32 -14.88 -0.57
N MET A 613 13.84 -14.68 -1.78
CA MET A 613 13.36 -15.41 -2.98
C MET A 613 13.65 -16.91 -2.85
N PHE A 614 14.85 -17.29 -2.40
CA PHE A 614 15.19 -18.69 -2.16
C PHE A 614 14.24 -19.35 -1.16
N LEU A 615 13.99 -18.68 -0.02
CA LEU A 615 13.05 -19.17 0.99
C LEU A 615 11.65 -19.33 0.41
N TRP A 616 11.18 -18.35 -0.36
CA TRP A 616 9.87 -18.41 -1.02
C TRP A 616 9.75 -19.60 -1.97
N ALA A 617 10.74 -19.83 -2.83
CA ALA A 617 10.74 -21.00 -3.71
C ALA A 617 10.79 -22.33 -2.91
N ALA A 618 11.52 -22.36 -1.79
CA ALA A 618 11.72 -23.57 -1.01
C ALA A 618 10.55 -23.92 -0.06
N THR A 619 9.75 -22.94 0.38
CA THR A 619 8.71 -23.13 1.41
C THR A 619 7.32 -22.64 0.99
N GLY A 620 7.21 -21.96 -0.15
CA GLY A 620 5.98 -21.29 -0.59
C GLY A 620 5.73 -19.94 0.11
N ALA A 621 6.65 -19.47 0.97
CA ALA A 621 6.51 -18.19 1.67
C ALA A 621 7.85 -17.41 1.78
N PRO A 622 7.84 -16.07 1.61
CA PRO A 622 9.06 -15.25 1.67
C PRO A 622 9.49 -14.89 3.12
N PHE A 623 9.12 -15.69 4.12
CA PHE A 623 9.38 -15.39 5.54
C PHE A 623 9.85 -16.64 6.28
N ILE A 624 10.58 -16.45 7.38
CA ILE A 624 11.00 -17.55 8.23
C ILE A 624 9.78 -17.99 9.03
N ASP A 625 9.36 -19.24 8.86
CA ASP A 625 8.45 -19.85 9.80
C ASP A 625 9.30 -20.32 11.00
N PRO A 626 9.13 -19.74 12.21
CA PRO A 626 9.92 -20.10 13.38
C PRO A 626 9.75 -21.57 13.80
N ASN A 627 8.79 -22.28 13.22
CA ASN A 627 8.49 -23.69 13.47
C ASN A 627 8.84 -24.58 12.28
N ASP A 628 9.27 -23.99 11.16
CA ASP A 628 9.65 -24.78 10.02
C ASP A 628 10.99 -25.47 10.30
N GLY A 629 10.97 -26.80 10.18
CA GLY A 629 12.18 -27.61 10.10
C GLY A 629 13.11 -27.19 8.96
N GLU A 630 14.30 -27.79 8.98
CA GLU A 630 15.40 -27.51 8.06
C GLU A 630 15.01 -27.67 6.58
N ILE A 631 15.50 -26.77 5.74
CA ILE A 631 15.47 -26.90 4.29
C ILE A 631 16.61 -27.83 3.88
N GLU A 632 16.26 -28.98 3.35
CA GLU A 632 17.23 -29.94 2.87
C GLU A 632 17.68 -29.55 1.45
N ILE A 633 18.96 -29.21 1.30
CA ILE A 633 19.54 -28.93 -0.01
C ILE A 633 20.44 -30.08 -0.41
N ALA A 634 20.22 -30.64 -1.60
CA ALA A 634 21.09 -31.70 -2.11
C ALA A 634 21.36 -31.58 -3.62
N VAL A 635 22.56 -31.97 -4.02
CA VAL A 635 22.88 -32.22 -5.44
C VAL A 635 22.63 -33.69 -5.75
N VAL A 636 21.83 -33.96 -6.77
CA VAL A 636 21.35 -35.29 -7.11
C VAL A 636 21.49 -35.61 -8.60
N GLU A 637 21.57 -36.90 -8.91
CA GLU A 637 21.47 -37.40 -10.28
C GLU A 637 20.05 -37.24 -10.83
N ALA A 638 19.90 -37.17 -12.15
CA ALA A 638 18.62 -36.98 -12.82
C ALA A 638 17.60 -38.12 -12.56
N ASN A 639 18.08 -39.31 -12.20
CA ASN A 639 17.26 -40.48 -11.89
C ASN A 639 16.97 -40.63 -10.38
N HIS A 640 17.35 -39.66 -9.55
CA HIS A 640 17.14 -39.74 -8.12
C HIS A 640 15.63 -39.70 -7.79
N PRO A 641 15.09 -40.60 -6.94
CA PRO A 641 13.64 -40.69 -6.69
C PRO A 641 13.01 -39.43 -6.10
N MET A 642 13.80 -38.63 -5.38
CA MET A 642 13.34 -37.35 -4.80
C MET A 642 13.49 -36.16 -5.76
N TYR A 643 13.95 -36.36 -7.00
CA TYR A 643 14.17 -35.26 -7.95
C TYR A 643 12.94 -35.01 -8.84
N ALA A 644 12.28 -36.07 -9.31
CA ALA A 644 11.05 -36.03 -10.10
C ALA A 644 10.23 -37.31 -9.85
N GLU A 645 8.95 -37.34 -10.25
CA GLU A 645 8.06 -38.50 -10.06
C GLU A 645 8.62 -39.77 -10.71
N ASN A 646 9.26 -39.64 -11.88
CA ASN A 646 9.88 -40.74 -12.59
C ASN A 646 11.19 -40.33 -13.29
N ALA A 647 12.00 -41.32 -13.65
CA ALA A 647 13.32 -41.10 -14.22
C ALA A 647 13.31 -40.40 -15.59
N VAL A 648 12.25 -40.57 -16.39
CA VAL A 648 12.16 -39.93 -17.72
C VAL A 648 11.94 -38.43 -17.55
N GLN A 649 10.99 -38.04 -16.70
CA GLN A 649 10.75 -36.66 -16.34
C GLN A 649 11.98 -36.05 -15.66
N GLY A 650 12.63 -36.79 -14.76
CA GLY A 650 13.89 -36.36 -14.13
C GLY A 650 15.00 -36.08 -15.15
N GLN A 651 15.18 -36.93 -16.17
CA GLN A 651 16.12 -36.67 -17.26
C GLN A 651 15.76 -35.43 -18.07
N LEU A 652 14.48 -35.23 -18.40
CA LEU A 652 14.01 -34.05 -19.12
C LEU A 652 14.28 -32.77 -18.32
N MET A 653 13.86 -32.75 -17.06
CA MET A 653 14.08 -31.63 -16.14
C MET A 653 15.56 -31.32 -15.99
N ALA A 654 16.40 -32.33 -15.76
CA ALA A 654 17.84 -32.15 -15.63
C ALA A 654 18.51 -31.63 -16.92
N SER A 655 18.05 -32.08 -18.09
CA SER A 655 18.53 -31.59 -19.41
C SER A 655 18.18 -30.13 -19.66
N GLN A 656 17.05 -29.68 -19.12
CA GLN A 656 16.63 -28.28 -19.13
C GLN A 656 17.30 -27.45 -18.03
N GLY A 657 18.04 -28.11 -17.12
CA GLY A 657 18.69 -27.47 -15.98
C GLY A 657 17.73 -27.08 -14.87
N ARG A 658 16.59 -27.75 -14.73
CA ARG A 658 15.57 -27.41 -13.73
C ARG A 658 16.02 -27.71 -12.31
N ILE A 659 15.70 -26.85 -11.35
CA ILE A 659 15.82 -27.17 -9.92
C ILE A 659 14.48 -27.73 -9.43
N SER A 660 14.51 -28.84 -8.70
CA SER A 660 13.30 -29.39 -8.10
C SER A 660 13.09 -28.79 -6.72
N PHE A 661 12.02 -27.99 -6.60
CA PHE A 661 11.57 -27.38 -5.35
C PHE A 661 10.34 -28.12 -4.82
N GLN A 662 10.44 -28.67 -3.63
CA GLN A 662 9.35 -29.40 -2.97
C GLN A 662 8.96 -28.65 -1.70
N THR A 663 8.05 -27.70 -1.82
CA THR A 663 7.65 -26.80 -0.72
C THR A 663 7.07 -27.54 0.48
N CYS A 664 6.31 -28.62 0.25
CA CYS A 664 5.72 -29.44 1.31
C CYS A 664 6.76 -30.21 2.15
N SER A 665 7.86 -30.66 1.53
CA SER A 665 8.94 -31.40 2.20
C SER A 665 10.17 -30.54 2.50
N LYS A 666 10.15 -29.26 2.10
CA LYS A 666 11.25 -28.27 2.22
C LYS A 666 12.56 -28.81 1.64
N SER A 667 12.44 -29.41 0.47
CA SER A 667 13.54 -30.06 -0.20
C SER A 667 13.85 -29.29 -1.48
N VAL A 668 15.12 -28.93 -1.66
CA VAL A 668 15.64 -28.33 -2.89
C VAL A 668 16.68 -29.28 -3.47
N ARG A 669 16.47 -29.70 -4.71
CA ARG A 669 17.32 -30.69 -5.39
C ARG A 669 17.90 -30.12 -6.68
N PHE A 670 19.22 -30.05 -6.72
CA PHE A 670 19.97 -29.52 -7.84
C PHE A 670 20.45 -30.65 -8.75
N PRO A 671 20.27 -30.56 -10.09
CA PRO A 671 20.77 -31.58 -11.00
C PRO A 671 22.29 -31.53 -11.13
N ALA A 672 22.95 -32.64 -10.78
CA ALA A 672 24.40 -32.80 -10.88
C ALA A 672 24.95 -32.47 -12.28
N CYS A 673 24.29 -32.97 -13.33
CA CYS A 673 24.73 -32.78 -14.71
C CYS A 673 24.74 -31.30 -15.13
N ARG A 674 23.81 -30.48 -14.62
CA ARG A 674 23.78 -29.04 -14.95
C ARG A 674 24.92 -28.30 -14.28
N ILE A 675 25.18 -28.59 -13.00
CA ILE A 675 26.29 -28.00 -12.25
C ILE A 675 27.63 -28.33 -12.93
N LEU A 676 27.83 -29.61 -13.28
CA LEU A 676 29.03 -30.05 -14.01
C LEU A 676 29.15 -29.40 -15.39
N GLY A 677 28.03 -29.23 -16.10
CA GLY A 677 28.00 -28.51 -17.38
C GLY A 677 28.43 -27.05 -17.24
N LEU A 678 27.87 -26.33 -16.26
CA LEU A 678 28.25 -24.94 -15.97
C LEU A 678 29.74 -24.81 -15.61
N ALA A 679 30.26 -25.76 -14.84
CA ALA A 679 31.67 -25.83 -14.44
C ALA A 679 32.60 -26.13 -15.63
N GLY A 680 32.19 -26.98 -16.57
CA GLY A 680 33.00 -27.38 -17.73
C GLY A 680 32.89 -26.47 -18.97
N GLU A 681 31.92 -25.55 -19.00
CA GLU A 681 31.74 -24.60 -20.10
C GLU A 681 32.88 -23.56 -20.10
N ASN A 682 33.72 -23.60 -21.14
CA ASN A 682 34.76 -22.60 -21.43
C ASN A 682 34.15 -21.33 -22.04
N ASN A 683 33.61 -20.46 -21.20
CA ASN A 683 33.08 -19.14 -21.58
C ASN A 683 33.91 -18.01 -20.95
N HIS A 684 33.88 -16.82 -21.54
CA HIS A 684 34.53 -15.62 -20.96
C HIS A 684 33.84 -15.13 -19.67
N THR A 685 32.65 -15.65 -19.34
CA THR A 685 31.92 -15.33 -18.11
C THR A 685 32.39 -16.25 -16.98
N PRO A 686 32.78 -15.71 -15.80
CA PRO A 686 33.16 -16.51 -14.65
C PRO A 686 32.10 -17.56 -14.27
N PHE A 687 32.54 -18.69 -13.70
CA PHE A 687 31.63 -19.74 -13.25
C PHE A 687 30.59 -19.22 -12.25
N HIS A 688 31.03 -18.43 -11.26
CA HIS A 688 30.16 -17.90 -10.20
C HIS A 688 29.00 -17.05 -10.73
N ASP A 689 29.24 -16.22 -11.75
CA ASP A 689 28.22 -15.37 -12.37
C ASP A 689 27.15 -16.20 -13.10
N ARG A 690 27.59 -17.25 -13.81
CA ARG A 690 26.69 -18.17 -14.52
C ARG A 690 25.87 -19.01 -13.56
N PHE A 691 26.51 -19.47 -12.49
CA PHE A 691 25.86 -20.23 -11.42
C PHE A 691 24.79 -19.37 -10.71
N ASP A 692 25.14 -18.16 -10.30
CA ASP A 692 24.21 -17.24 -9.64
C ASP A 692 23.03 -16.86 -10.55
N TYR A 693 23.30 -16.60 -11.84
CA TYR A 693 22.27 -16.29 -12.83
C TYR A 693 21.28 -17.44 -13.01
N TRP A 694 21.81 -18.66 -13.16
CA TRP A 694 20.99 -19.86 -13.27
C TRP A 694 20.11 -20.08 -12.03
N ILE A 695 20.71 -20.01 -10.84
CA ILE A 695 19.96 -20.22 -9.60
C ILE A 695 18.87 -19.17 -9.43
N LEU A 696 19.18 -17.88 -9.64
CA LEU A 696 18.17 -16.83 -9.49
C LEU A 696 17.01 -17.03 -10.46
N THR A 697 17.31 -17.40 -11.71
CA THR A 697 16.28 -17.67 -12.73
C THR A 697 15.37 -18.81 -12.29
N GLU A 698 15.94 -19.94 -11.87
CA GLU A 698 15.17 -21.11 -11.42
C GLU A 698 14.34 -20.83 -10.16
N ILE A 699 14.88 -20.07 -9.20
CA ILE A 699 14.14 -19.64 -8.01
C ILE A 699 12.91 -18.81 -8.41
N LEU A 700 13.09 -17.82 -9.29
CA LEU A 700 12.00 -16.92 -9.70
C LEU A 700 10.96 -17.64 -10.58
N GLU A 701 11.39 -18.60 -11.40
CA GLU A 701 10.46 -19.45 -12.17
C GLU A 701 9.67 -20.40 -11.26
N ALA A 702 10.28 -20.90 -10.18
CA ALA A 702 9.62 -21.78 -9.22
C ALA A 702 8.58 -21.08 -8.34
N ILE A 703 8.70 -19.77 -8.11
CA ILE A 703 7.72 -19.00 -7.34
C ILE A 703 6.54 -18.66 -8.25
N GLY A 704 5.37 -19.24 -7.99
CA GLY A 704 4.13 -19.04 -8.75
C GLY A 704 4.14 -19.56 -10.17
N GLY A 705 5.26 -20.09 -10.66
CA GLY A 705 5.27 -21.10 -11.69
C GLY A 705 5.07 -22.43 -10.99
N HIS A 706 4.23 -23.30 -11.54
CA HIS A 706 4.06 -24.66 -11.04
C HIS A 706 5.43 -25.22 -10.70
N SER A 707 5.74 -25.42 -9.41
CA SER A 707 6.87 -26.26 -9.05
C SER A 707 6.44 -27.64 -9.55
N ILE A 708 6.88 -27.96 -10.77
CA ILE A 708 6.48 -29.14 -11.53
C ILE A 708 6.74 -30.34 -10.64
N LEU A 709 5.66 -30.94 -10.12
CA LEU A 709 5.65 -32.31 -9.63
C LEU A 709 5.54 -33.22 -10.84
#